data_AF-A0A1Q9DQ81-F1
#
_entry.id   AF-A0A1Q9DQ81-F1
#
_cell.length_a   1.000
_cell.length_b   1.000
_cell.length_c   1.000
_cell.angle_alpha   90.00
_cell.angle_beta   90.00
_cell.angle_gamma   90.00
#
_symmetry.space_group_name_H-M   'P 1'
#
loop_
_entity.id
_entity.type
_entity.pdbx_description
1 polymer ?
#
loop_
_entity_poly.entity_id
_entity_poly.type
_entity_poly.pdbx_seq_one_letter_code
_entity_poly.pdbx_strand_id
1 'polypeptide(L)'
;MVLRVLAWVAAGSLSLAEHAPECPCINASSTLFTDLQTELVAQGLDASYGMTGCHAYDANSSSVGCESNAARYCLSQWCYVDMTLCPINKLLCLAEGGLEGSDASPHCRTRPHFRSTVQTNMSLYYSYETCGYMNNYDLSALFSQLGGTTIKVAAAAHTAWVIIKKDALGQDVFGGALYDIFIESLVLIQPPPVMKLIPGWATQQSRAIFPSSSYTACVHDVAIGVLDVCIGDLWLTPERQQLSMFSPTLRDDYFYLVVPTTLEGASFSDRLLRPFLPFTLEAWAVLAAFLCGMSLLLYFLHYFEQGQGCPCPVRGLSEVPELGKTCFNVWHDFLLGQSTVETERSPALKLLSLGFSFFVLVTLASYTASLASMLVTQKQAVAPISNIQDAIDLEVPICLASQLVPTLTQVYPRSILVDIGGWPEDGARNIYSGNCGAMILSQTLIDMLHAGLFQERDCRDLAAGLITQEEAHCTTDSRGNPRNDCKLDRVGDILLAIPVAFPLSQRAFRSLSYALTAGLARGMLQDAIRANEFAFPAPNCEKILERSSLDGLQAGDMVGTIMISVFILGIGVACCAGQTVAKRLWPEAEASEHPDANEKATISEAEPPDAKEEATISEAKHPNAYEELMISQAEVIRTV
;
A
#
# COMPACT_ATOMS: atom_id res chain seq x y z
N MET A 1 -53.84 14.43 -25.97
CA MET A 1 -52.44 13.98 -25.93
C MET A 1 -52.32 12.66 -25.14
N VAL A 2 -53.12 11.64 -25.51
CA VAL A 2 -53.14 10.29 -24.86
C VAL A 2 -53.45 9.19 -25.92
N LEU A 3 -53.16 9.42 -27.19
CA LEU A 3 -53.44 8.46 -28.27
C LEU A 3 -52.29 8.45 -29.27
N ARG A 4 -51.16 7.85 -28.87
CA ARG A 4 -50.05 7.51 -29.78
C ARG A 4 -49.01 6.51 -29.23
N VAL A 5 -49.31 5.78 -28.15
CA VAL A 5 -48.36 4.83 -27.52
C VAL A 5 -48.77 3.35 -27.66
N LEU A 6 -49.94 3.02 -28.22
CA LEU A 6 -50.44 1.64 -28.29
C LEU A 6 -50.41 0.99 -29.68
N ALA A 7 -49.51 1.43 -30.58
CA ALA A 7 -49.43 0.88 -31.94
C ALA A 7 -48.04 0.32 -32.34
N TRP A 8 -47.19 -0.05 -31.36
CA TRP A 8 -45.85 -0.61 -31.64
C TRP A 8 -45.55 -1.96 -30.98
N VAL A 9 -46.54 -2.63 -30.38
CA VAL A 9 -46.32 -3.92 -29.69
C VAL A 9 -46.86 -5.14 -30.51
N ALA A 10 -47.35 -4.94 -31.73
CA ALA A 10 -47.92 -6.05 -32.50
C ALA A 10 -47.64 -5.95 -34.01
N ALA A 11 -46.36 -5.97 -34.39
CA ALA A 11 -45.87 -6.38 -35.71
C ALA A 11 -44.35 -6.27 -35.72
N GLY A 12 -43.66 -7.34 -35.30
CA GLY A 12 -42.21 -7.29 -35.15
C GLY A 12 -41.56 -8.62 -34.79
N SER A 13 -42.08 -9.74 -35.28
CA SER A 13 -41.22 -10.86 -35.65
C SER A 13 -40.44 -10.45 -36.91
N LEU A 14 -39.58 -9.44 -36.76
CA LEU A 14 -38.54 -9.14 -37.72
C LEU A 14 -37.50 -10.23 -37.51
N SER A 15 -37.54 -11.22 -38.41
CA SER A 15 -36.40 -12.03 -38.78
C SER A 15 -35.14 -11.18 -38.69
N LEU A 16 -34.18 -11.61 -37.88
CA LEU A 16 -32.80 -11.15 -37.95
C LEU A 16 -32.44 -10.98 -39.43
N ALA A 17 -32.19 -9.73 -39.80
CA ALA A 17 -31.96 -9.31 -41.17
C ALA A 17 -30.97 -10.23 -41.88
N GLU A 18 -31.30 -10.54 -43.13
CA GLU A 18 -30.46 -11.13 -44.16
C GLU A 18 -29.09 -10.42 -44.21
N HIS A 19 -28.17 -10.86 -43.35
CA HIS A 19 -26.75 -10.73 -43.63
C HIS A 19 -26.50 -11.85 -44.63
N ALA A 20 -26.27 -11.52 -45.90
CA ALA A 20 -25.78 -12.52 -46.85
C ALA A 20 -24.55 -13.19 -46.22
N PRO A 21 -24.63 -14.46 -45.79
CA PRO A 21 -23.57 -15.05 -45.01
C PRO A 21 -22.36 -15.21 -45.94
N GLU A 22 -21.23 -14.60 -45.58
CA GLU A 22 -19.94 -14.73 -46.27
C GLU A 22 -19.50 -16.22 -46.40
N CYS A 23 -20.19 -17.13 -45.69
CA CYS A 23 -20.25 -18.58 -45.91
C CYS A 23 -21.65 -19.11 -45.50
N PRO A 24 -22.58 -19.43 -46.42
CA PRO A 24 -23.92 -19.87 -46.07
C PRO A 24 -23.93 -21.20 -45.34
N CYS A 25 -24.81 -21.31 -44.33
CA CYS A 25 -25.11 -22.59 -43.70
C CYS A 25 -25.68 -23.57 -44.72
N ILE A 26 -25.24 -24.82 -44.68
CA ILE A 26 -25.86 -25.92 -45.42
C ILE A 26 -27.31 -26.03 -44.94
N ASN A 27 -28.24 -25.99 -45.88
CA ASN A 27 -29.67 -26.13 -45.68
C ASN A 27 -30.26 -26.93 -46.85
N ALA A 28 -31.58 -27.12 -46.89
CA ALA A 28 -32.27 -27.89 -47.93
C ALA A 28 -32.03 -27.42 -49.38
N SER A 29 -31.45 -26.23 -49.60
CA SER A 29 -31.09 -25.72 -50.92
C SER A 29 -29.66 -26.08 -51.35
N SER A 30 -28.78 -26.50 -50.44
CA SER A 30 -27.42 -26.93 -50.77
C SER A 30 -27.43 -28.33 -51.36
N THR A 31 -26.59 -28.56 -52.37
CA THR A 31 -26.40 -29.89 -52.97
C THR A 31 -25.83 -30.90 -51.98
N LEU A 32 -25.21 -30.44 -50.89
CA LEU A 32 -24.60 -31.27 -49.85
C LEU A 32 -25.59 -31.74 -48.77
N PHE A 33 -26.82 -31.23 -48.75
CA PHE A 33 -27.77 -31.45 -47.65
C PHE A 33 -28.17 -32.91 -47.47
N THR A 34 -28.57 -33.60 -48.54
CA THR A 34 -29.04 -35.00 -48.48
C THR A 34 -27.92 -35.96 -48.10
N ASP A 35 -26.72 -35.72 -48.63
CA ASP A 35 -25.54 -36.54 -48.36
C ASP A 35 -25.10 -36.38 -46.90
N LEU A 36 -25.08 -35.14 -46.40
CA LEU A 36 -24.74 -34.85 -45.01
C LEU A 36 -25.77 -35.43 -44.04
N GLN A 37 -27.06 -35.35 -44.35
CA GLN A 37 -28.12 -35.95 -43.54
C GLN A 37 -27.93 -37.46 -43.37
N THR A 38 -27.60 -38.15 -44.45
CA THR A 38 -27.37 -39.60 -44.45
C THR A 38 -26.17 -39.95 -43.58
N GLU A 39 -25.11 -39.17 -43.68
CA GLU A 39 -23.86 -39.39 -42.95
C GLU A 39 -23.99 -39.06 -41.44
N LEU A 40 -24.70 -37.99 -41.06
CA LEU A 40 -24.95 -37.64 -39.65
C LEU A 40 -25.72 -38.75 -38.92
N VAL A 41 -26.76 -39.29 -39.56
CA VAL A 41 -27.53 -40.42 -39.02
C VAL A 41 -26.64 -41.66 -38.89
N ALA A 42 -25.75 -41.91 -39.86
CA ALA A 42 -24.79 -43.02 -39.79
C ALA A 42 -23.81 -42.88 -38.61
N GLN A 43 -23.49 -41.65 -38.19
CA GLN A 43 -22.66 -41.34 -37.02
C GLN A 43 -23.45 -41.27 -35.69
N GLY A 44 -24.75 -41.58 -35.71
CA GLY A 44 -25.61 -41.55 -34.51
C GLY A 44 -26.00 -40.15 -34.05
N LEU A 45 -25.83 -39.14 -34.91
CA LEU A 45 -26.27 -37.76 -34.67
C LEU A 45 -27.67 -37.52 -35.25
N ASP A 46 -28.34 -36.47 -34.78
CA ASP A 46 -29.64 -36.07 -35.31
C ASP A 46 -29.52 -35.66 -36.78
N ALA A 47 -30.52 -36.04 -37.59
CA ALA A 47 -30.60 -35.74 -39.01
C ALA A 47 -30.66 -34.24 -39.34
N SER A 48 -30.82 -33.36 -38.34
CA SER A 48 -30.83 -31.90 -38.46
C SER A 48 -29.58 -31.23 -37.86
N TYR A 49 -28.67 -31.99 -37.26
CA TYR A 49 -27.50 -31.51 -36.54
C TYR A 49 -26.59 -30.67 -37.45
N GLY A 50 -26.48 -29.36 -37.19
CA GLY A 50 -25.69 -28.42 -37.99
C GLY A 50 -26.31 -27.95 -39.32
N MET A 51 -27.52 -28.39 -39.71
CA MET A 51 -28.07 -28.21 -41.07
C MET A 51 -29.38 -27.40 -41.17
N THR A 52 -29.96 -26.96 -40.06
CA THR A 52 -31.22 -26.20 -40.03
C THR A 52 -30.99 -24.70 -39.77
N GLY A 53 -29.80 -24.20 -40.12
CA GLY A 53 -29.37 -22.83 -39.85
C GLY A 53 -28.61 -22.71 -38.54
N CYS A 54 -28.60 -21.53 -37.95
CA CYS A 54 -27.84 -21.22 -36.74
C CYS A 54 -28.58 -21.64 -35.47
N HIS A 55 -28.16 -22.74 -34.87
CA HIS A 55 -28.73 -23.27 -33.63
C HIS A 55 -27.64 -23.78 -32.69
N ALA A 56 -27.96 -23.89 -31.39
CA ALA A 56 -27.08 -24.48 -30.39
C ALA A 56 -27.18 -26.02 -30.45
N TYR A 57 -26.61 -26.61 -31.51
CA TYR A 57 -26.75 -28.04 -31.79
C TYR A 57 -26.11 -28.94 -30.72
N ASP A 58 -25.17 -28.42 -29.94
CA ASP A 58 -24.47 -29.17 -28.89
C ASP A 58 -25.18 -29.10 -27.53
N ALA A 59 -26.24 -28.30 -27.40
CA ALA A 59 -26.91 -28.07 -26.13
C ALA A 59 -27.50 -29.38 -25.57
N ASN A 60 -27.14 -29.71 -24.31
CA ASN A 60 -27.51 -30.96 -23.63
C ASN A 60 -27.05 -32.24 -24.33
N SER A 61 -26.09 -32.16 -25.27
CA SER A 61 -25.63 -33.33 -26.02
C SER A 61 -24.48 -34.05 -25.30
N SER A 62 -24.67 -35.34 -25.01
CA SER A 62 -23.65 -36.19 -24.38
C SER A 62 -22.52 -36.59 -25.32
N SER A 63 -22.80 -36.72 -26.62
CA SER A 63 -21.82 -37.16 -27.62
C SER A 63 -20.64 -36.19 -27.81
N VAL A 64 -20.83 -34.92 -27.42
CA VAL A 64 -19.85 -33.83 -27.55
C VAL A 64 -19.44 -33.22 -26.20
N GLY A 65 -19.77 -33.89 -25.09
CA GLY A 65 -19.37 -33.47 -23.73
C GLY A 65 -20.13 -32.26 -23.18
N CYS A 66 -21.35 -32.02 -23.68
CA CYS A 66 -22.20 -30.88 -23.32
C CYS A 66 -23.41 -31.26 -22.45
N GLU A 67 -23.36 -32.38 -21.74
CA GLU A 67 -24.45 -32.87 -20.87
C GLU A 67 -24.87 -31.83 -19.81
N SER A 68 -23.90 -31.10 -19.25
CA SER A 68 -24.14 -30.08 -18.22
C SER A 68 -24.18 -28.64 -18.76
N ASN A 69 -23.93 -28.45 -20.07
CA ASN A 69 -23.68 -27.15 -20.71
C ASN A 69 -22.68 -26.25 -19.94
N ALA A 70 -21.73 -26.84 -19.20
CA ALA A 70 -20.77 -26.08 -18.41
C ALA A 70 -19.82 -25.25 -19.30
N ALA A 71 -19.51 -25.74 -20.51
CA ALA A 71 -18.67 -25.03 -21.46
C ALA A 71 -19.50 -24.07 -22.33
N ARG A 72 -18.96 -22.85 -22.57
CA ARG A 72 -19.68 -21.82 -23.34
C ARG A 72 -20.03 -22.24 -24.76
N TYR A 73 -19.21 -23.09 -25.40
CA TYR A 73 -19.47 -23.52 -26.77
C TYR A 73 -20.74 -24.38 -26.91
N CYS A 74 -21.18 -25.05 -25.83
CA CYS A 74 -22.37 -25.90 -25.84
C CYS A 74 -23.66 -25.12 -26.15
N LEU A 75 -23.70 -23.84 -25.74
CA LEU A 75 -24.85 -22.96 -25.94
C LEU A 75 -24.66 -21.99 -27.11
N SER A 76 -23.47 -21.97 -27.73
CA SER A 76 -23.19 -21.11 -28.87
C SER A 76 -23.88 -21.65 -30.13
N GLN A 77 -24.47 -20.76 -30.93
CA GLN A 77 -25.06 -21.16 -32.19
C GLN A 77 -23.99 -21.31 -33.26
N TRP A 78 -24.11 -22.36 -34.07
CA TRP A 78 -23.23 -22.62 -35.21
C TRP A 78 -24.00 -23.33 -36.31
N CYS A 79 -23.38 -23.54 -37.47
CA CYS A 79 -23.89 -24.39 -38.53
C CYS A 79 -22.75 -25.00 -39.35
N TYR A 80 -23.02 -26.09 -40.07
CA TYR A 80 -22.15 -26.54 -41.15
C TYR A 80 -22.24 -25.55 -42.31
N VAL A 81 -21.09 -25.16 -42.88
CA VAL A 81 -21.02 -24.16 -43.95
C VAL A 81 -20.74 -24.82 -45.29
N ASP A 82 -21.34 -24.27 -46.35
CA ASP A 82 -21.13 -24.74 -47.71
C ASP A 82 -19.82 -24.15 -48.27
N MET A 83 -18.76 -24.96 -48.29
CA MET A 83 -17.46 -24.55 -48.79
C MET A 83 -17.42 -24.28 -50.30
N THR A 84 -18.46 -24.62 -51.07
CA THR A 84 -18.54 -24.25 -52.49
C THR A 84 -18.92 -22.78 -52.67
N LEU A 85 -19.59 -22.19 -51.67
CA LEU A 85 -20.09 -20.81 -51.67
C LEU A 85 -19.28 -19.87 -50.74
N CYS A 86 -18.41 -20.44 -49.89
CA CYS A 86 -17.61 -19.75 -48.86
C CYS A 86 -16.23 -19.14 -49.28
N PRO A 87 -15.54 -19.53 -50.38
CA PRO A 87 -14.20 -19.04 -50.65
C PRO A 87 -14.22 -17.60 -51.19
N ILE A 88 -13.24 -16.79 -50.78
CA ILE A 88 -13.01 -15.45 -51.34
C ILE A 88 -12.78 -15.59 -52.85
N ASN A 89 -13.75 -15.15 -53.64
CA ASN A 89 -13.62 -15.11 -55.09
C ASN A 89 -13.01 -13.77 -55.49
N LYS A 90 -11.68 -13.71 -55.52
CA LYS A 90 -10.92 -12.49 -55.83
C LYS A 90 -11.34 -11.84 -57.15
N LEU A 91 -11.70 -12.65 -58.16
CA LEU A 91 -12.12 -12.14 -59.46
C LEU A 91 -13.49 -11.44 -59.39
N LEU A 92 -14.47 -12.05 -58.73
CA LEU A 92 -15.79 -11.43 -58.51
C LEU A 92 -15.69 -10.22 -57.59
N CYS A 93 -14.91 -10.32 -56.52
CA CYS A 93 -14.64 -9.20 -55.60
C CYS A 93 -14.09 -7.97 -56.34
N LEU A 94 -13.07 -8.17 -57.18
CA LEU A 94 -12.49 -7.08 -57.98
C LEU A 94 -13.46 -6.57 -59.06
N ALA A 95 -14.24 -7.45 -59.68
CA ALA A 95 -15.25 -7.08 -60.68
C ALA A 95 -16.37 -6.22 -60.09
N GLU A 96 -16.70 -6.42 -58.81
CA GLU A 96 -17.68 -5.64 -58.05
C GLU A 96 -17.06 -4.40 -57.37
N GLY A 97 -15.81 -4.07 -57.70
CA GLY A 97 -15.11 -2.88 -57.20
C GLY A 97 -14.62 -2.99 -55.76
N GLY A 98 -14.62 -4.20 -55.18
CA GLY A 98 -14.15 -4.49 -53.85
C GLY A 98 -12.67 -4.84 -53.77
N LEU A 99 -12.08 -4.59 -52.61
CA LEU A 99 -10.79 -5.15 -52.20
C LEU A 99 -11.03 -6.37 -51.32
N GLU A 100 -10.08 -7.31 -51.30
CA GLU A 100 -10.09 -8.43 -50.35
C GLU A 100 -10.18 -7.85 -48.92
N GLY A 101 -11.19 -8.29 -48.16
CA GLY A 101 -11.48 -7.71 -46.85
C GLY A 101 -12.37 -6.46 -46.88
N SER A 102 -13.00 -6.08 -48.00
CA SER A 102 -13.96 -4.96 -48.05
C SER A 102 -15.43 -5.39 -47.93
N ASP A 103 -16.30 -4.50 -47.44
CA ASP A 103 -17.76 -4.68 -47.37
C ASP A 103 -18.46 -4.55 -48.73
N ALA A 104 -17.69 -4.36 -49.81
CA ALA A 104 -18.23 -4.09 -51.15
C ALA A 104 -18.99 -5.30 -51.73
N SER A 105 -18.59 -6.52 -51.32
CA SER A 105 -19.19 -7.76 -51.82
C SER A 105 -19.00 -8.93 -50.84
N PRO A 106 -19.98 -9.84 -50.73
CA PRO A 106 -19.81 -11.12 -50.03
C PRO A 106 -18.66 -11.97 -50.59
N HIS A 107 -18.25 -11.75 -51.84
CA HIS A 107 -17.12 -12.45 -52.47
C HIS A 107 -15.76 -11.92 -52.04
N CYS A 108 -15.72 -10.75 -51.39
CA CYS A 108 -14.49 -10.11 -50.92
C CYS A 108 -14.05 -10.57 -49.53
N ARG A 109 -14.92 -11.27 -48.80
CA ARG A 109 -14.70 -11.67 -47.41
C ARG A 109 -15.15 -13.10 -47.20
N THR A 110 -14.60 -13.73 -46.17
CA THR A 110 -15.03 -15.04 -45.70
C THR A 110 -14.94 -15.02 -44.18
N ARG A 111 -15.90 -15.64 -43.51
CA ARG A 111 -15.83 -15.81 -42.05
C ARG A 111 -14.94 -17.00 -41.70
N PRO A 112 -14.32 -16.98 -40.50
CA PRO A 112 -13.60 -18.14 -40.00
C PRO A 112 -14.48 -19.40 -40.05
N HIS A 113 -13.92 -20.48 -40.56
CA HIS A 113 -14.56 -21.77 -40.65
C HIS A 113 -13.52 -22.84 -40.31
N PHE A 114 -13.99 -23.95 -39.73
CA PHE A 114 -13.14 -24.97 -39.14
C PHE A 114 -13.57 -26.33 -39.64
N ARG A 115 -12.62 -27.22 -39.88
CA ARG A 115 -12.93 -28.59 -40.30
C ARG A 115 -13.61 -29.33 -39.14
N SER A 116 -14.71 -30.00 -39.43
CA SER A 116 -15.42 -30.85 -38.47
C SER A 116 -14.55 -32.04 -38.05
N THR A 117 -14.58 -32.38 -36.76
CA THR A 117 -13.97 -33.62 -36.23
C THR A 117 -14.86 -34.84 -36.42
N VAL A 118 -16.13 -34.65 -36.82
CA VAL A 118 -17.05 -35.75 -37.14
C VAL A 118 -16.49 -36.48 -38.35
N GLN A 119 -16.11 -37.73 -38.14
CA GLN A 119 -15.45 -38.56 -39.14
C GLN A 119 -16.48 -38.98 -40.19
N THR A 120 -16.53 -38.22 -41.27
CA THR A 120 -17.45 -38.42 -42.38
C THR A 120 -16.68 -38.72 -43.66
N ASN A 121 -17.34 -39.32 -44.66
CA ASN A 121 -16.74 -39.50 -46.00
C ASN A 121 -16.57 -38.19 -46.78
N MET A 122 -17.00 -37.05 -46.23
CA MET A 122 -16.89 -35.72 -46.83
C MET A 122 -16.06 -34.76 -45.96
N SER A 123 -15.45 -33.75 -46.58
CA SER A 123 -14.77 -32.68 -45.83
C SER A 123 -15.78 -31.66 -45.34
N LEU A 124 -16.29 -31.86 -44.12
CA LEU A 124 -17.23 -30.94 -43.49
C LEU A 124 -16.52 -29.78 -42.80
N TYR A 125 -17.11 -28.61 -42.90
CA TYR A 125 -16.66 -27.40 -42.21
C TYR A 125 -17.83 -26.79 -41.45
N TYR A 126 -17.56 -26.30 -40.25
CA TYR A 126 -18.52 -25.58 -39.42
C TYR A 126 -18.03 -24.16 -39.14
N SER A 127 -18.94 -23.26 -38.82
CA SER A 127 -18.61 -21.90 -38.40
C SER A 127 -19.58 -21.44 -37.31
N TYR A 128 -19.02 -21.02 -36.17
CA TYR A 128 -19.76 -20.26 -35.17
C TYR A 128 -19.91 -18.80 -35.64
N GLU A 129 -18.91 -18.30 -36.36
CA GLU A 129 -18.79 -16.92 -36.81
C GLU A 129 -19.84 -16.59 -37.86
N THR A 130 -20.18 -17.51 -38.76
CA THR A 130 -21.35 -17.38 -39.67
C THR A 130 -22.63 -17.08 -38.88
N CYS A 131 -22.77 -17.64 -37.69
CA CYS A 131 -23.91 -17.44 -36.80
C CYS A 131 -23.75 -16.28 -35.82
N GLY A 132 -22.65 -15.51 -35.90
CA GLY A 132 -22.37 -14.38 -35.01
C GLY A 132 -21.79 -14.77 -33.64
N TYR A 133 -21.35 -16.02 -33.47
CA TYR A 133 -20.68 -16.51 -32.26
C TYR A 133 -19.18 -16.72 -32.54
N MET A 134 -18.35 -16.67 -31.49
CA MET A 134 -16.92 -17.02 -31.62
C MET A 134 -16.75 -18.53 -31.42
N ASN A 135 -15.90 -19.17 -32.22
CA ASN A 135 -15.55 -20.56 -32.00
C ASN A 135 -14.74 -20.73 -30.70
N ASN A 136 -15.44 -21.10 -29.63
CA ASN A 136 -14.86 -21.47 -28.33
C ASN A 136 -14.73 -22.99 -28.18
N TYR A 137 -15.15 -23.78 -29.17
CA TYR A 137 -15.05 -25.23 -29.17
C TYR A 137 -13.64 -25.68 -29.55
N ASP A 138 -13.07 -25.09 -30.60
CA ASP A 138 -11.75 -25.43 -31.09
C ASP A 138 -10.74 -24.28 -30.89
N LEU A 139 -9.95 -24.38 -29.83
CA LEU A 139 -8.82 -23.48 -29.58
C LEU A 139 -7.59 -23.82 -30.45
N SER A 140 -7.65 -24.80 -31.35
CA SER A 140 -6.52 -25.14 -32.23
C SER A 140 -6.06 -23.95 -33.05
N ALA A 141 -6.94 -23.05 -33.50
CA ALA A 141 -6.53 -21.83 -34.21
C ALA A 141 -5.77 -20.83 -33.33
N LEU A 142 -5.94 -20.92 -32.01
CA LEU A 142 -5.14 -20.15 -31.06
C LEU A 142 -3.73 -20.72 -30.94
N PHE A 143 -3.58 -22.04 -31.01
CA PHE A 143 -2.31 -22.74 -30.80
C PHE A 143 -1.59 -23.16 -32.08
N SER A 144 -2.26 -23.20 -33.23
CA SER A 144 -1.75 -23.80 -34.48
C SER A 144 -0.49 -23.12 -35.03
N GLN A 145 -0.27 -21.85 -34.70
CA GLN A 145 0.91 -21.11 -35.13
C GLN A 145 2.18 -21.51 -34.38
N LEU A 146 2.03 -21.95 -33.12
CA LEU A 146 3.12 -22.20 -32.18
C LEU A 146 3.22 -23.66 -31.71
N GLY A 147 2.11 -24.39 -31.71
CA GLY A 147 2.01 -25.73 -31.15
C GLY A 147 2.97 -26.70 -31.83
N GLY A 148 3.84 -27.34 -31.05
CA GLY A 148 4.85 -28.28 -31.54
C GLY A 148 5.97 -27.66 -32.38
N THR A 149 6.05 -26.33 -32.44
CA THR A 149 7.09 -25.61 -33.18
C THR A 149 8.23 -25.21 -32.24
N THR A 150 9.40 -24.90 -32.80
CA THR A 150 10.54 -24.40 -32.02
C THR A 150 10.48 -22.88 -31.93
N ILE A 151 10.55 -22.33 -30.71
CA ILE A 151 10.63 -20.89 -30.47
C ILE A 151 12.06 -20.48 -30.11
N LYS A 152 12.54 -19.38 -30.69
CA LYS A 152 13.86 -18.82 -30.40
C LYS A 152 13.74 -17.77 -29.30
N VAL A 153 14.44 -18.00 -28.19
CA VAL A 153 14.33 -17.17 -27.00
C VAL A 153 15.68 -16.59 -26.64
N ALA A 154 15.74 -15.31 -26.29
CA ALA A 154 16.88 -14.74 -25.57
C ALA A 154 16.46 -14.42 -24.13
N ALA A 155 17.36 -14.60 -23.17
CA ALA A 155 17.11 -14.28 -21.77
C ALA A 155 18.22 -13.41 -21.17
N ALA A 156 17.86 -12.47 -20.30
CA ALA A 156 18.80 -11.64 -19.54
C ALA A 156 18.48 -11.68 -18.05
N ALA A 157 19.48 -12.08 -17.26
CA ALA A 157 19.40 -12.04 -15.81
C ALA A 157 20.02 -10.73 -15.32
N HIS A 158 19.19 -9.81 -14.83
CA HIS A 158 19.62 -8.50 -14.37
C HIS A 158 18.99 -8.08 -13.04
N THR A 159 17.77 -8.52 -12.75
CA THR A 159 17.03 -8.18 -11.54
C THR A 159 16.57 -9.45 -10.81
N ALA A 160 15.99 -9.30 -9.63
CA ALA A 160 15.38 -10.41 -8.87
C ALA A 160 14.34 -11.23 -9.67
N TRP A 161 13.81 -10.66 -10.75
CA TRP A 161 12.75 -11.24 -11.56
C TRP A 161 13.24 -12.28 -12.59
N VAL A 162 14.49 -12.18 -13.03
CA VAL A 162 15.17 -13.16 -13.90
C VAL A 162 16.60 -13.33 -13.39
N ILE A 163 16.93 -14.54 -12.97
CA ILE A 163 18.20 -14.87 -12.31
C ILE A 163 18.89 -16.05 -13.00
N ILE A 164 20.19 -16.21 -12.72
CA ILE A 164 20.94 -17.41 -13.08
C ILE A 164 21.02 -18.29 -11.83
N LYS A 165 20.55 -19.53 -11.94
CA LYS A 165 20.65 -20.57 -10.91
C LYS A 165 21.64 -21.63 -11.36
N LYS A 166 22.17 -22.38 -10.39
CA LYS A 166 22.93 -23.61 -10.67
C LYS A 166 21.97 -24.79 -10.69
N ASP A 167 22.01 -25.58 -11.75
CA ASP A 167 21.24 -26.83 -11.82
C ASP A 167 21.88 -27.93 -10.94
N ALA A 168 21.26 -29.12 -10.89
CA ALA A 168 21.78 -30.27 -10.14
C ALA A 168 23.16 -30.76 -10.62
N LEU A 169 23.58 -30.35 -11.83
CA LEU A 169 24.87 -30.65 -12.45
C LEU A 169 25.88 -29.50 -12.28
N GLY A 170 25.51 -28.41 -11.60
CA GLY A 170 26.33 -27.21 -11.41
C GLY A 170 26.44 -26.30 -12.63
N GLN A 171 25.60 -26.49 -13.64
CA GLN A 171 25.53 -25.63 -14.83
C GLN A 171 24.65 -24.41 -14.59
N ASP A 172 25.01 -23.29 -15.20
CA ASP A 172 24.24 -22.05 -15.15
C ASP A 172 22.99 -22.15 -16.00
N VAL A 173 21.83 -22.06 -15.37
CA VAL A 173 20.51 -22.09 -16.00
C VAL A 173 19.73 -20.84 -15.62
N PHE A 174 18.93 -20.32 -16.56
CA PHE A 174 18.03 -19.22 -16.26
C PHE A 174 16.86 -19.70 -15.39
N GLY A 175 16.41 -18.82 -14.50
CA GLY A 175 15.23 -18.99 -13.66
C GLY A 175 14.73 -17.64 -13.14
N GLY A 176 13.86 -17.67 -12.14
CA GLY A 176 13.27 -16.45 -11.56
C GLY A 176 11.81 -16.30 -11.96
N ALA A 177 11.07 -15.44 -11.24
CA ALA A 177 9.62 -15.39 -11.36
C ALA A 177 9.12 -15.15 -12.79
N LEU A 178 9.76 -14.25 -13.55
CA LEU A 178 9.36 -13.93 -14.93
C LEU A 178 9.79 -15.01 -15.93
N TYR A 179 10.92 -15.68 -15.68
CA TYR A 179 11.35 -16.80 -16.53
C TYR A 179 10.46 -18.03 -16.30
N ASP A 180 10.18 -18.36 -15.05
CA ASP A 180 9.44 -19.56 -14.65
C ASP A 180 7.98 -19.48 -15.12
N ILE A 181 7.29 -18.33 -14.97
CA ILE A 181 5.93 -18.16 -15.53
C ILE A 181 5.91 -18.34 -17.06
N PHE A 182 6.93 -17.88 -17.77
CA PHE A 182 6.98 -18.03 -19.22
C PHE A 182 7.04 -19.52 -19.60
N ILE A 183 7.94 -20.28 -18.98
CA ILE A 183 8.10 -21.72 -19.23
C ILE A 183 6.80 -22.48 -18.87
N GLU A 184 6.23 -22.20 -17.70
CA GLU A 184 5.00 -22.84 -17.25
C GLU A 184 3.81 -22.52 -18.18
N SER A 185 3.77 -21.30 -18.72
CA SER A 185 2.73 -20.89 -19.68
C SER A 185 2.85 -21.65 -21.00
N LEU A 186 4.04 -22.09 -21.43
CA LEU A 186 4.18 -22.87 -22.67
C LEU A 186 3.43 -24.20 -22.63
N VAL A 187 3.26 -24.80 -21.44
CA VAL A 187 2.51 -26.05 -21.26
C VAL A 187 1.02 -25.89 -21.55
N LEU A 188 0.50 -24.66 -21.50
CA LEU A 188 -0.89 -24.34 -21.83
C LEU A 188 -1.15 -24.35 -23.33
N ILE A 189 -0.10 -24.33 -24.15
CA ILE A 189 -0.18 -24.45 -25.61
C ILE A 189 -0.08 -25.94 -25.95
N GLN A 190 -1.01 -26.45 -26.77
CA GLN A 190 -1.05 -27.86 -27.13
C GLN A 190 -0.90 -28.07 -28.65
N PRO A 191 0.08 -28.88 -29.11
CA PRO A 191 1.19 -29.46 -28.32
C PRO A 191 2.18 -28.38 -27.85
N PRO A 192 2.89 -28.57 -26.72
CA PRO A 192 3.79 -27.55 -26.18
C PRO A 192 4.92 -27.23 -27.15
N PRO A 193 5.24 -25.94 -27.37
CA PRO A 193 6.37 -25.54 -28.21
C PRO A 193 7.69 -25.92 -27.56
N VAL A 194 8.70 -26.18 -28.39
CA VAL A 194 10.07 -26.47 -27.93
C VAL A 194 10.84 -25.16 -27.83
N MET A 195 11.25 -24.77 -26.62
CA MET A 195 12.08 -23.60 -26.42
C MET A 195 13.54 -23.86 -26.82
N LYS A 196 14.08 -23.00 -27.68
CA LYS A 196 15.50 -22.95 -28.03
C LYS A 196 16.09 -21.63 -27.56
N LEU A 197 16.89 -21.69 -26.49
CA LEU A 197 17.63 -20.55 -26.00
C LEU A 197 18.76 -20.19 -26.97
N ILE A 198 18.78 -18.96 -27.46
CA ILE A 198 19.82 -18.40 -28.31
C ILE A 198 20.88 -17.78 -27.41
N PRO A 199 22.17 -18.07 -27.63
CA PRO A 199 23.24 -17.53 -26.80
C PRO A 199 23.33 -16.01 -26.97
N GLY A 200 23.36 -15.31 -25.83
CA GLY A 200 23.45 -13.86 -25.77
C GLY A 200 22.08 -13.17 -25.75
N TRP A 201 22.10 -11.89 -25.37
CA TRP A 201 20.88 -11.08 -25.19
C TRP A 201 20.35 -10.48 -26.49
N ALA A 202 21.22 -9.91 -27.32
CA ALA A 202 20.87 -9.30 -28.59
C ALA A 202 22.04 -9.46 -29.58
N THR A 203 21.74 -9.51 -30.87
CA THR A 203 22.70 -9.59 -31.96
C THR A 203 23.60 -8.35 -32.00
N GLN A 204 24.83 -8.52 -32.49
CA GLN A 204 25.78 -7.41 -32.62
C GLN A 204 25.26 -6.33 -33.58
N GLN A 205 24.50 -6.72 -34.61
CA GLN A 205 23.88 -5.78 -35.56
C GLN A 205 22.86 -4.89 -34.85
N SER A 206 21.93 -5.46 -34.08
CA SER A 206 20.93 -4.69 -33.34
C SER A 206 21.57 -3.81 -32.25
N ARG A 207 22.64 -4.27 -31.61
CA ARG A 207 23.42 -3.45 -30.65
C ARG A 207 24.13 -2.27 -31.31
N ALA A 208 24.57 -2.41 -32.57
CA ALA A 208 25.17 -1.31 -33.31
C ALA A 208 24.14 -0.24 -33.70
N ILE A 209 22.89 -0.64 -33.95
CA ILE A 209 21.77 0.28 -34.24
C ILE A 209 21.31 0.99 -32.96
N PHE A 210 21.22 0.25 -31.85
CA PHE A 210 20.78 0.76 -30.55
C PHE A 210 21.90 0.69 -29.50
N PRO A 211 22.96 1.52 -29.62
CA PRO A 211 24.10 1.46 -28.71
C PRO A 211 23.75 1.92 -27.29
N SER A 212 22.70 2.74 -27.13
CA SER A 212 22.25 3.28 -25.85
C SER A 212 21.44 2.29 -25.00
N SER A 213 20.87 1.23 -25.59
CA SER A 213 20.03 0.28 -24.86
C SER A 213 20.07 -1.12 -25.48
N SER A 214 20.76 -2.02 -24.79
CA SER A 214 20.81 -3.44 -25.18
C SER A 214 19.43 -4.10 -25.13
N TYR A 215 18.53 -3.63 -24.27
CA TYR A 215 17.13 -4.06 -24.21
C TYR A 215 16.37 -3.70 -25.47
N THR A 216 16.51 -2.45 -25.95
CA THR A 216 15.90 -2.03 -27.23
C THR A 216 16.48 -2.81 -28.41
N ALA A 217 17.76 -3.17 -28.38
CA ALA A 217 18.36 -4.06 -29.37
C ALA A 217 17.70 -5.46 -29.40
N CYS A 218 17.33 -6.03 -28.25
CA CYS A 218 16.60 -7.31 -28.20
C CYS A 218 15.19 -7.19 -28.78
N VAL A 219 14.47 -6.11 -28.44
CA VAL A 219 13.15 -5.81 -29.01
C VAL A 219 13.23 -5.71 -30.54
N HIS A 220 14.28 -5.08 -31.06
CA HIS A 220 14.55 -5.02 -32.50
C HIS A 220 14.80 -6.41 -33.11
N ASP A 221 15.60 -7.28 -32.47
CA ASP A 221 15.80 -8.66 -32.93
C ASP A 221 14.50 -9.47 -33.03
N VAL A 222 13.55 -9.22 -32.13
CA VAL A 222 12.20 -9.78 -32.19
C VAL A 222 11.41 -9.20 -33.37
N ALA A 223 11.50 -7.89 -33.58
CA ALA A 223 10.83 -7.20 -34.69
C ALA A 223 11.24 -7.72 -36.07
N ILE A 224 12.53 -8.00 -36.25
CA ILE A 224 13.09 -8.53 -37.51
C ILE A 224 13.01 -10.06 -37.64
N GLY A 225 12.41 -10.75 -36.65
CA GLY A 225 12.21 -12.21 -36.68
C GLY A 225 13.47 -13.06 -36.45
N VAL A 226 14.53 -12.48 -35.88
CA VAL A 226 15.72 -13.23 -35.45
C VAL A 226 15.38 -14.04 -34.19
N LEU A 227 14.66 -13.41 -33.26
CA LEU A 227 14.13 -14.00 -32.03
C LEU A 227 12.60 -14.02 -32.08
N ASP A 228 11.99 -14.96 -31.36
CA ASP A 228 10.53 -14.99 -31.16
C ASP A 228 10.12 -14.23 -29.90
N VAL A 229 10.98 -14.21 -28.89
CA VAL A 229 10.74 -13.52 -27.60
C VAL A 229 12.05 -13.21 -26.89
N CYS A 230 12.05 -12.08 -26.16
CA CYS A 230 13.09 -11.74 -25.19
C CYS A 230 12.51 -11.83 -23.77
N ILE A 231 13.08 -12.70 -22.93
CA ILE A 231 12.69 -12.85 -21.53
C ILE A 231 13.64 -12.03 -20.66
N GLY A 232 13.11 -10.97 -20.07
CA GLY A 232 13.85 -10.10 -19.18
C GLY A 232 12.90 -9.15 -18.48
N ASP A 233 13.45 -8.40 -17.52
CA ASP A 233 12.72 -7.34 -16.83
C ASP A 233 12.65 -6.09 -17.73
N LEU A 234 11.80 -6.18 -18.75
CA LEU A 234 11.79 -5.25 -19.88
C LEU A 234 10.61 -4.29 -19.77
N TRP A 235 10.90 -3.02 -19.54
CA TRP A 235 9.92 -1.94 -19.56
C TRP A 235 9.27 -1.77 -20.93
N LEU A 236 7.94 -1.76 -20.96
CA LEU A 236 7.13 -1.41 -22.12
C LEU A 236 7.13 0.12 -22.27
N THR A 237 7.89 0.61 -23.25
CA THR A 237 7.95 2.04 -23.61
C THR A 237 7.35 2.26 -25.01
N PRO A 238 6.86 3.48 -25.33
CA PRO A 238 6.33 3.79 -26.65
C PRO A 238 7.32 3.50 -27.78
N GLU A 239 8.62 3.77 -27.59
CA GLU A 239 9.67 3.56 -28.58
C GLU A 239 9.84 2.08 -28.90
N ARG A 240 9.73 1.21 -27.88
CA ARG A 240 9.85 -0.24 -28.04
C ARG A 240 8.57 -0.85 -28.61
N GLN A 241 7.40 -0.34 -28.22
CA GLN A 241 6.11 -0.79 -28.73
C GLN A 241 5.93 -0.49 -30.23
N GLN A 242 6.63 0.51 -30.76
CA GLN A 242 6.69 0.77 -32.21
C GLN A 242 7.49 -0.29 -32.98
N LEU A 243 8.39 -1.02 -32.32
CA LEU A 243 9.24 -2.04 -32.95
C LEU A 243 8.57 -3.41 -32.99
N SER A 244 7.98 -3.85 -31.87
CA SER A 244 7.33 -5.16 -31.77
C SER A 244 6.11 -5.14 -30.86
N MET A 245 5.28 -6.17 -30.98
CA MET A 245 4.13 -6.36 -30.09
C MET A 245 4.60 -6.92 -28.75
N PHE A 246 3.88 -6.60 -27.68
CA PHE A 246 4.23 -7.00 -26.32
C PHE A 246 3.19 -7.92 -25.72
N SER A 247 3.63 -8.84 -24.88
CA SER A 247 2.73 -9.65 -24.05
C SER A 247 1.81 -8.75 -23.20
N PRO A 248 0.73 -9.32 -22.63
CA PRO A 248 0.04 -8.67 -21.51
C PRO A 248 1.04 -8.26 -20.43
N THR A 249 0.72 -7.19 -19.71
CA THR A 249 1.52 -6.72 -18.57
C THR A 249 1.66 -7.84 -17.55
N LEU A 250 2.90 -8.19 -17.22
CA LEU A 250 3.22 -9.23 -16.25
C LEU A 250 3.27 -8.66 -14.84
N ARG A 251 3.83 -7.45 -14.71
CA ARG A 251 3.86 -6.65 -13.49
C ARG A 251 3.97 -5.18 -13.84
N ASP A 252 3.65 -4.32 -12.88
CA ASP A 252 3.95 -2.89 -12.95
C ASP A 252 5.17 -2.57 -12.10
N ASP A 253 6.06 -1.73 -12.62
CA ASP A 253 7.22 -1.21 -11.92
C ASP A 253 6.91 0.20 -11.42
N TYR A 254 6.85 0.37 -10.10
CA TYR A 254 6.46 1.62 -9.45
C TYR A 254 7.69 2.41 -9.02
N PHE A 255 7.77 3.66 -9.46
CA PHE A 255 8.87 4.58 -9.16
C PHE A 255 8.49 5.59 -8.09
N TYR A 256 9.40 5.80 -7.14
CA TYR A 256 9.25 6.71 -6.03
C TYR A 256 10.43 7.69 -5.97
N LEU A 257 10.21 8.83 -5.33
CA LEU A 257 11.28 9.75 -4.96
C LEU A 257 11.98 9.20 -3.72
N VAL A 258 13.31 9.12 -3.75
CA VAL A 258 14.15 8.67 -2.63
C VAL A 258 15.07 9.81 -2.24
N VAL A 259 15.09 10.13 -0.94
CA VAL A 259 15.81 11.28 -0.38
C VAL A 259 16.57 10.88 0.88
N PRO A 260 17.68 11.59 1.21
CA PRO A 260 18.34 11.41 2.49
C PRO A 260 17.43 11.91 3.62
N THR A 261 17.13 11.02 4.57
CA THR A 261 16.39 11.33 5.79
C THR A 261 17.36 11.56 6.94
N THR A 262 17.02 12.52 7.79
CA THR A 262 17.72 12.73 9.06
C THR A 262 16.77 12.47 10.21
N LEU A 263 17.24 11.72 11.20
CA LEU A 263 16.58 11.64 12.50
C LEU A 263 16.89 12.94 13.25
N GLU A 264 16.06 13.97 13.05
CA GLU A 264 16.16 15.16 13.87
C GLU A 264 15.86 14.80 15.32
N GLY A 265 16.90 14.81 16.16
CA GLY A 265 16.72 14.81 17.59
C GLY A 265 16.03 16.11 17.97
N ALA A 266 14.80 16.02 18.51
CA ALA A 266 14.03 17.19 18.93
C ALA A 266 14.90 18.24 19.64
N SER A 267 14.76 19.49 19.23
CA SER A 267 15.54 20.60 19.76
C SER A 267 15.25 20.81 21.25
N PHE A 268 16.12 21.56 21.95
CA PHE A 268 15.93 21.80 23.39
C PHE A 268 14.59 22.50 23.69
N SER A 269 14.17 23.44 22.85
CA SER A 269 12.87 24.12 22.96
C SER A 269 11.70 23.16 22.77
N ASP A 270 11.80 22.25 21.80
CA ASP A 270 10.75 21.26 21.55
C ASP A 270 10.60 20.32 22.75
N ARG A 271 11.71 19.94 23.39
CA ARG A 271 11.70 19.10 24.60
C ARG A 271 11.07 19.83 25.80
N LEU A 272 11.26 21.14 25.92
CA LEU A 272 10.68 21.94 27.01
C LEU A 272 9.16 22.13 26.84
N LEU A 273 8.68 22.28 25.61
CA LEU A 273 7.27 22.54 25.32
C LEU A 273 6.40 21.28 25.22
N ARG A 274 7.00 20.09 25.14
CA ARG A 274 6.29 18.81 25.07
C ARG A 274 5.16 18.60 26.07
N PRO A 275 5.28 18.97 27.36
CA PRO A 275 4.19 18.82 28.32
C PRO A 275 2.94 19.66 27.98
N PHE A 276 3.09 20.70 27.16
CA PHE A 276 1.97 21.58 26.78
C PHE A 276 1.36 21.21 25.42
N LEU A 277 2.00 20.35 24.63
CA LEU A 277 1.50 19.91 23.31
C LEU A 277 0.14 19.20 23.30
N PRO A 278 -0.24 18.38 24.30
CA PRO A 278 -1.49 17.61 24.24
C PRO A 278 -2.75 18.46 24.09
N PHE A 279 -2.69 19.75 24.46
CA PHE A 279 -3.78 20.70 24.28
C PHE A 279 -3.30 21.92 23.49
N THR A 280 -4.18 22.46 22.64
CA THR A 280 -3.90 23.74 21.96
C THR A 280 -3.85 24.89 22.97
N LEU A 281 -3.21 26.01 22.60
CA LEU A 281 -3.20 27.21 23.43
C LEU A 281 -4.63 27.72 23.73
N GLU A 282 -5.55 27.55 22.79
CA GLU A 282 -6.97 27.88 22.98
C GLU A 282 -7.61 27.01 24.06
N ALA A 283 -7.35 25.70 24.05
CA ALA A 283 -7.85 24.80 25.08
C ALA A 283 -7.28 25.15 26.46
N TRP A 284 -5.97 25.45 26.57
CA TRP A 284 -5.36 25.92 27.81
C TRP A 284 -5.98 27.22 28.32
N ALA A 285 -6.29 28.17 27.43
CA ALA A 285 -6.96 29.42 27.79
C ALA A 285 -8.38 29.18 28.33
N VAL A 286 -9.14 28.27 27.71
CA VAL A 286 -10.48 27.87 28.19
C VAL A 286 -10.41 27.20 29.55
N LEU A 287 -9.45 26.30 29.77
CA LEU A 287 -9.22 25.67 31.08
C LEU A 287 -8.88 26.72 32.15
N ALA A 288 -7.97 27.64 31.86
CA ALA A 288 -7.60 28.72 32.78
C ALA A 288 -8.80 29.63 33.10
N ALA A 289 -9.60 30.00 32.09
CA ALA A 289 -10.81 30.80 32.30
C ALA A 289 -11.84 30.07 33.16
N PHE A 290 -12.05 28.78 32.93
CA PHE A 290 -12.95 27.96 33.75
C PHE A 290 -12.47 27.86 35.20
N LEU A 291 -11.17 27.59 35.43
CA LEU A 291 -10.60 27.52 36.79
C LEU A 291 -10.73 28.85 37.52
N CYS A 292 -10.40 29.97 36.88
CA CYS A 292 -10.60 31.30 37.46
C CYS A 292 -12.08 31.58 37.78
N GLY A 293 -13.00 31.19 36.89
CA GLY A 293 -14.45 31.29 37.13
C GLY A 293 -14.90 30.47 38.34
N MET A 294 -14.39 29.25 38.48
CA MET A 294 -14.66 28.39 39.63
C MET A 294 -14.07 28.96 40.93
N SER A 295 -12.86 29.53 40.89
CA SER A 295 -12.26 30.22 42.04
C SER A 295 -13.08 31.42 42.50
N LEU A 296 -13.58 32.24 41.56
CA LEU A 296 -14.47 33.35 41.86
C LEU A 296 -15.79 32.87 42.44
N LEU A 297 -16.39 31.83 41.86
CA LEU A 297 -17.66 31.28 42.34
C LEU A 297 -17.54 30.73 43.76
N LEU A 298 -16.50 29.96 44.06
CA LEU A 298 -16.23 29.44 45.40
C LEU A 298 -15.93 30.56 46.40
N TYR A 299 -15.20 31.59 45.99
CA TYR A 299 -14.97 32.78 46.80
C TYR A 299 -16.30 33.48 47.16
N PHE A 300 -17.18 33.72 46.19
CA PHE A 300 -18.48 34.32 46.46
C PHE A 300 -19.34 33.44 47.36
N LEU A 301 -19.37 32.12 47.15
CA LEU A 301 -20.13 31.20 48.01
C LEU A 301 -19.63 31.22 49.46
N HIS A 302 -18.31 31.21 49.68
CA HIS A 302 -17.74 31.35 51.02
C HIS A 302 -18.07 32.71 51.65
N TYR A 303 -17.98 33.78 50.86
CA TYR A 303 -18.33 35.13 51.30
C TYR A 303 -19.80 35.23 51.74
N PHE A 304 -20.73 34.66 50.96
CA PHE A 304 -22.15 34.68 51.30
C PHE A 304 -22.51 33.76 52.48
N GLU A 305 -21.84 32.60 52.64
CA GLU A 305 -22.06 31.70 53.77
C GLU A 305 -21.49 32.26 55.09
N GLN A 306 -20.39 33.01 55.07
CA GLN A 306 -19.87 33.74 56.24
C GLN A 306 -20.73 34.96 56.64
N GLY A 307 -21.63 35.42 55.77
CA GLY A 307 -22.51 36.58 56.00
C GLY A 307 -23.60 36.43 57.06
N GLN A 308 -23.69 35.29 57.76
CA GLN A 308 -24.59 35.11 58.91
C GLN A 308 -23.84 35.29 60.24
N GLY A 309 -23.50 36.53 60.60
CA GLY A 309 -22.85 36.81 61.90
C GLY A 309 -22.32 38.24 62.11
N CYS A 310 -23.22 39.23 62.08
CA CYS A 310 -23.05 40.65 62.50
C CYS A 310 -22.27 41.64 61.59
N PRO A 311 -22.71 42.93 61.55
CA PRO A 311 -22.15 43.97 60.71
C PRO A 311 -21.10 44.80 61.44
N CYS A 312 -19.86 44.84 60.94
CA CYS A 312 -18.95 45.95 61.16
C CYS A 312 -18.22 46.27 59.85
N PRO A 313 -18.16 47.55 59.42
CA PRO A 313 -17.69 47.92 58.09
C PRO A 313 -16.17 48.24 58.06
N VAL A 314 -15.59 47.95 56.90
CA VAL A 314 -14.34 48.47 56.30
C VAL A 314 -12.99 47.91 56.79
N ARG A 315 -12.35 47.09 55.93
CA ARG A 315 -10.93 47.27 55.56
C ARG A 315 -10.66 46.71 54.15
N GLY A 316 -10.82 47.60 53.15
CA GLY A 316 -10.77 47.32 51.71
C GLY A 316 -9.41 46.99 51.08
N LEU A 317 -8.58 46.20 51.76
CA LEU A 317 -7.37 45.56 51.21
C LEU A 317 -7.09 44.18 51.85
N SER A 318 -7.93 43.74 52.81
CA SER A 318 -7.79 42.45 53.50
C SER A 318 -8.46 41.27 52.78
N GLU A 319 -9.13 41.52 51.64
CA GLU A 319 -9.91 40.51 50.89
C GLU A 319 -9.09 39.81 49.78
N VAL A 320 -8.03 40.46 49.30
CA VAL A 320 -7.10 39.92 48.28
C VAL A 320 -6.38 38.63 48.70
N PRO A 321 -5.94 38.45 49.97
CA PRO A 321 -5.29 37.21 50.41
C PRO A 321 -6.24 36.00 50.37
N GLU A 322 -7.54 36.19 50.64
CA GLU A 322 -8.53 35.10 50.65
C GLU A 322 -8.90 34.65 49.24
N LEU A 323 -9.15 35.57 48.32
CA LEU A 323 -9.35 35.24 46.91
C LEU A 323 -8.09 34.56 46.32
N GLY A 324 -6.91 35.05 46.67
CA GLY A 324 -5.64 34.42 46.29
C GLY A 324 -5.50 32.99 46.83
N LYS A 325 -5.91 32.75 48.08
CA LYS A 325 -5.92 31.42 48.70
C LYS A 325 -6.92 30.47 48.03
N THR A 326 -8.14 30.93 47.74
CA THR A 326 -9.15 30.12 47.04
C THR A 326 -8.73 29.82 45.60
N CYS A 327 -8.14 30.80 44.90
CA CYS A 327 -7.56 30.61 43.58
C CYS A 327 -6.44 29.56 43.63
N PHE A 328 -5.47 29.72 44.53
CA PHE A 328 -4.39 28.75 44.70
C PHE A 328 -4.91 27.34 44.97
N ASN A 329 -5.89 27.19 45.87
CA ASN A 329 -6.46 25.89 46.20
C ASN A 329 -7.14 25.22 44.99
N VAL A 330 -7.92 25.96 44.19
CA VAL A 330 -8.58 25.43 42.99
C VAL A 330 -7.57 24.98 41.94
N TRP A 331 -6.52 25.78 41.72
CA TRP A 331 -5.45 25.43 40.78
C TRP A 331 -4.62 24.24 41.28
N HIS A 332 -4.32 24.20 42.57
CA HIS A 332 -3.61 23.10 43.22
C HIS A 332 -4.40 21.78 43.15
N ASP A 333 -5.70 21.83 43.45
CA ASP A 333 -6.62 20.69 43.37
C ASP A 333 -6.72 20.14 41.94
N PHE A 334 -6.86 21.03 40.95
CA PHE A 334 -6.85 20.65 39.53
C PHE A 334 -5.54 19.94 39.13
N LEU A 335 -4.39 20.46 39.55
CA LEU A 335 -3.08 19.89 39.22
C LEU A 335 -2.83 18.54 39.93
N LEU A 336 -3.37 18.34 41.14
CA LEU A 336 -3.28 17.07 41.85
C LEU A 336 -4.32 16.04 41.41
N GLY A 337 -5.31 16.44 40.61
CA GLY A 337 -6.44 15.58 40.27
C GLY A 337 -7.34 15.26 41.45
N GLN A 338 -7.39 16.14 42.45
CA GLN A 338 -8.17 15.98 43.68
C GLN A 338 -9.15 17.14 43.85
N SER A 339 -10.10 17.02 44.78
CA SER A 339 -10.94 18.12 45.22
C SER A 339 -10.88 18.18 46.75
N THR A 340 -10.32 19.26 47.30
CA THR A 340 -10.21 19.50 48.75
C THR A 340 -11.30 20.42 49.27
N VAL A 341 -12.35 20.68 48.47
CA VAL A 341 -13.49 21.52 48.86
C VAL A 341 -14.15 20.92 50.10
N GLU A 342 -14.07 21.62 51.24
CA GLU A 342 -14.72 21.22 52.49
C GLU A 342 -16.24 21.20 52.31
N THR A 343 -16.82 20.01 52.23
CA THR A 343 -18.24 19.80 51.84
C THR A 343 -19.22 19.77 53.03
N GLU A 344 -18.82 20.25 54.20
CA GLU A 344 -19.53 19.95 55.44
C GLU A 344 -20.83 20.75 55.67
N ARG A 345 -21.06 21.87 54.96
CA ARG A 345 -22.15 22.80 55.34
C ARG A 345 -23.32 22.96 54.36
N SER A 346 -23.15 22.78 53.05
CA SER A 346 -24.18 23.17 52.06
C SER A 346 -24.39 22.15 50.93
N PRO A 347 -25.65 21.79 50.59
CA PRO A 347 -25.95 20.88 49.48
C PRO A 347 -25.55 21.46 48.11
N ALA A 348 -25.56 22.79 47.96
CA ALA A 348 -25.12 23.46 46.75
C ALA A 348 -23.61 23.29 46.52
N LEU A 349 -22.82 23.39 47.60
CA LEU A 349 -21.37 23.20 47.56
C LEU A 349 -20.99 21.74 47.24
N LYS A 350 -21.78 20.77 47.71
CA LYS A 350 -21.63 19.35 47.36
C LYS A 350 -21.84 19.10 45.85
N LEU A 351 -22.89 19.66 45.27
CA LEU A 351 -23.17 19.50 43.84
C LEU A 351 -22.13 20.22 42.97
N LEU A 352 -21.68 21.40 43.41
CA LEU A 352 -20.61 22.14 42.75
C LEU A 352 -19.28 21.39 42.80
N SER A 353 -18.92 20.83 43.96
CA SER A 353 -17.73 19.98 44.12
C SER A 353 -17.82 18.73 43.24
N LEU A 354 -18.98 18.10 43.13
CA LEU A 354 -19.16 16.94 42.24
C LEU A 354 -18.92 17.31 40.78
N GLY A 355 -19.47 18.44 40.33
CA GLY A 355 -19.27 18.96 38.98
C GLY A 355 -17.81 19.32 38.70
N PHE A 356 -17.14 19.95 39.67
CA PHE A 356 -15.71 20.27 39.57
C PHE A 356 -14.84 19.00 39.50
N SER A 357 -15.08 18.03 40.37
CA SER A 357 -14.35 16.74 40.35
C SER A 357 -14.56 15.98 39.03
N PHE A 358 -15.78 15.99 38.47
CA PHE A 358 -16.04 15.39 37.16
C PHE A 358 -15.26 16.10 36.04
N PHE A 359 -15.23 17.43 36.05
CA PHE A 359 -14.44 18.21 35.09
C PHE A 359 -12.94 17.92 35.18
N VAL A 360 -12.39 17.87 36.40
CA VAL A 360 -10.98 17.53 36.66
C VAL A 360 -10.66 16.14 36.11
N LEU A 361 -11.51 15.15 36.42
CA LEU A 361 -11.34 13.76 35.96
C LEU A 361 -11.32 13.67 34.44
N VAL A 362 -12.32 14.27 33.76
CA VAL A 362 -12.43 14.24 32.31
C VAL A 362 -11.23 14.95 31.66
N THR A 363 -10.84 16.11 32.18
CA THR A 363 -9.72 16.90 31.63
C THR A 363 -8.39 16.16 31.75
N LEU A 364 -8.11 15.55 32.91
CA LEU A 364 -6.90 14.75 33.12
C LEU A 364 -6.90 13.46 32.29
N ALA A 365 -8.05 12.81 32.15
CA ALA A 365 -8.19 11.65 31.28
C ALA A 365 -7.96 12.02 29.81
N SER A 366 -8.50 13.13 29.33
CA SER A 366 -8.28 13.62 27.97
C SER A 366 -6.84 14.06 27.73
N TYR A 367 -6.20 14.69 28.72
CA TYR A 367 -4.79 15.05 28.65
C TYR A 367 -3.90 13.81 28.53
N THR A 368 -4.11 12.80 29.39
CA THR A 368 -3.33 11.56 29.36
C THR A 368 -3.58 10.74 28.09
N ALA A 369 -4.82 10.68 27.59
CA ALA A 369 -5.14 10.03 26.32
C ALA A 369 -4.48 10.71 25.12
N SER A 370 -4.49 12.04 25.06
CA SER A 370 -3.88 12.81 23.98
C SER A 370 -2.35 12.69 24.02
N LEU A 371 -1.77 12.76 25.21
CA LEU A 371 -0.34 12.52 25.41
C LEU A 371 0.06 11.10 25.00
N ALA A 372 -0.72 10.08 25.37
CA ALA A 372 -0.47 8.70 24.95
C ALA A 372 -0.54 8.56 23.42
N SER A 373 -1.54 9.15 22.77
CA SER A 373 -1.65 9.16 21.30
C SER A 373 -0.44 9.81 20.64
N MET A 374 0.06 10.93 21.17
CA MET A 374 1.27 11.59 20.66
C MET A 374 2.55 10.78 20.89
N LEU A 375 2.64 10.04 22.00
CA LEU A 375 3.79 9.14 22.25
C LEU A 375 3.77 7.90 21.37
N VAL A 376 2.59 7.42 20.99
CA VAL A 376 2.40 6.30 20.06
C VAL A 376 2.63 6.74 18.62
N THR A 377 2.31 7.98 18.27
CA THR A 377 2.57 8.53 16.94
C THR A 377 4.08 8.73 16.79
N GLN A 378 4.71 7.82 16.05
CA GLN A 378 6.16 7.69 15.97
C GLN A 378 6.83 8.97 15.46
N LYS A 379 8.07 9.21 15.94
CA LYS A 379 8.97 10.23 15.38
C LYS A 379 9.25 9.83 13.93
N GLN A 380 8.52 10.43 12.99
CA GLN A 380 8.77 10.22 11.58
C GLN A 380 10.16 10.74 11.25
N ALA A 381 10.90 10.01 10.43
CA ALA A 381 12.12 10.51 9.84
C ALA A 381 11.76 11.77 9.04
N VAL A 382 12.30 12.92 9.43
CA VAL A 382 11.99 14.18 8.75
C VAL A 382 12.92 14.25 7.54
N ALA A 383 12.31 14.17 6.35
CA ALA A 383 12.98 14.48 5.11
C ALA A 383 12.79 15.99 4.82
N PRO A 384 13.84 16.70 4.35
CA PRO A 384 13.70 18.09 3.90
C PRO A 384 12.79 18.22 2.66
N ILE A 385 12.55 17.11 1.95
CA ILE A 385 11.74 17.02 0.74
C ILE A 385 10.68 15.94 1.00
N SER A 386 9.40 16.28 0.96
CA SER A 386 8.32 15.32 1.21
C SER A 386 7.71 14.75 -0.07
N ASN A 387 7.86 15.46 -1.19
CA ASN A 387 7.29 15.10 -2.47
C ASN A 387 8.11 15.73 -3.63
N ILE A 388 7.80 15.38 -4.87
CA ILE A 388 8.53 15.89 -6.03
C ILE A 388 8.35 17.40 -6.25
N GLN A 389 7.22 17.98 -5.85
CA GLN A 389 6.97 19.41 -5.98
C GLN A 389 7.90 20.21 -5.05
N ASP A 390 8.11 19.73 -3.82
CA ASP A 390 9.09 20.32 -2.89
C ASP A 390 10.50 20.30 -3.49
N ALA A 391 10.89 19.20 -4.14
CA ALA A 391 12.19 19.08 -4.80
C ALA A 391 12.35 20.09 -5.95
N ILE A 392 11.26 20.33 -6.71
CA ILE A 392 11.22 21.31 -7.80
C ILE A 392 11.32 22.74 -7.26
N ASP A 393 10.58 23.06 -6.20
CA ASP A 393 10.54 24.41 -5.63
C ASP A 393 11.83 24.76 -4.87
N LEU A 394 12.52 23.75 -4.31
CA LEU A 394 13.85 23.88 -3.72
C LEU A 394 15.00 23.79 -4.75
N GLU A 395 14.69 23.65 -6.04
CA GLU A 395 15.66 23.52 -7.14
C GLU A 395 16.70 22.42 -6.91
N VAL A 396 16.27 21.28 -6.37
CA VAL A 396 17.15 20.16 -6.04
C VAL A 396 17.40 19.29 -7.28
N PRO A 397 18.66 18.94 -7.61
CA PRO A 397 18.96 18.01 -8.69
C PRO A 397 18.49 16.59 -8.35
N ILE A 398 17.70 16.01 -9.24
CA ILE A 398 17.10 14.67 -9.11
C ILE A 398 17.80 13.71 -10.06
N CYS A 399 18.43 12.66 -9.52
CA CYS A 399 19.08 11.61 -10.28
C CYS A 399 18.09 10.53 -10.76
N LEU A 400 18.22 10.09 -12.01
CA LEU A 400 17.35 9.09 -12.60
C LEU A 400 18.04 8.34 -13.74
N ALA A 401 17.53 7.15 -14.05
CA ALA A 401 18.02 6.36 -15.18
C ALA A 401 17.72 7.04 -16.52
N SER A 402 18.64 6.93 -17.49
CA SER A 402 18.57 7.61 -18.80
C SER A 402 17.26 7.36 -19.56
N GLN A 403 16.67 6.17 -19.40
CA GLN A 403 15.42 5.79 -20.08
C GLN A 403 14.19 6.55 -19.55
N LEU A 404 14.26 7.10 -18.34
CA LEU A 404 13.16 7.84 -17.72
C LEU A 404 13.22 9.34 -18.00
N VAL A 405 14.38 9.85 -18.43
CA VAL A 405 14.61 11.27 -18.68
C VAL A 405 13.59 11.88 -19.65
N PRO A 406 13.29 11.28 -20.83
CA PRO A 406 12.34 11.87 -21.76
C PRO A 406 10.94 12.01 -21.14
N THR A 407 10.46 10.94 -20.50
CA THR A 407 9.14 10.88 -19.87
C THR A 407 9.03 11.90 -18.73
N LEU A 408 10.00 11.94 -17.82
CA LEU A 408 9.94 12.83 -16.66
C LEU A 408 10.21 14.29 -17.03
N THR A 409 11.01 14.58 -18.06
CA THR A 409 11.17 15.95 -18.57
C THR A 409 9.85 16.48 -19.15
N GLN A 410 9.06 15.60 -19.79
CA GLN A 410 7.76 15.97 -20.32
C GLN A 410 6.71 16.21 -19.22
N VAL A 411 6.72 15.41 -18.17
CA VAL A 411 5.77 15.52 -17.05
C VAL A 411 6.15 16.67 -16.09
N TYR A 412 7.44 16.83 -15.78
CA TYR A 412 7.97 17.81 -14.83
C TYR A 412 9.01 18.74 -15.49
N PRO A 413 8.60 19.64 -16.40
CA PRO A 413 9.51 20.46 -17.19
C PRO A 413 10.34 21.47 -16.39
N ARG A 414 9.90 21.80 -15.16
CA ARG A 414 10.63 22.69 -14.23
C ARG A 414 11.67 21.98 -13.37
N SER A 415 11.69 20.65 -13.38
CA SER A 415 12.60 19.86 -12.54
C SER A 415 14.02 19.83 -13.11
N ILE A 416 15.03 19.77 -12.22
CA ILE A 416 16.43 19.61 -12.60
C ILE A 416 16.74 18.12 -12.60
N LEU A 417 16.63 17.49 -13.77
CA LEU A 417 16.82 16.06 -13.95
C LEU A 417 18.25 15.76 -14.38
N VAL A 418 18.94 14.88 -13.64
CA VAL A 418 20.33 14.48 -13.90
C VAL A 418 20.36 13.03 -14.37
N ASP A 419 20.74 12.84 -15.63
CA ASP A 419 20.97 11.50 -16.18
C ASP A 419 22.26 10.91 -15.61
N ILE A 420 22.14 9.78 -14.90
CA ILE A 420 23.30 9.10 -14.31
C ILE A 420 24.07 8.26 -15.33
N GLY A 421 23.55 8.04 -16.55
CA GLY A 421 24.22 7.35 -17.68
C GLY A 421 24.60 5.88 -17.45
N GLY A 422 24.51 5.40 -16.21
CA GLY A 422 24.86 4.08 -15.74
C GLY A 422 23.63 3.27 -15.32
N TRP A 423 23.86 2.33 -14.41
CA TRP A 423 22.81 1.49 -13.88
C TRP A 423 22.00 2.28 -12.84
N PRO A 424 20.66 2.07 -12.72
CA PRO A 424 19.86 2.70 -11.67
C PRO A 424 20.46 2.58 -10.25
N GLU A 425 21.19 1.50 -10.01
CA GLU A 425 21.90 1.21 -8.76
C GLU A 425 22.98 2.24 -8.41
N ASP A 426 23.51 2.95 -9.42
CA ASP A 426 24.46 4.04 -9.24
C ASP A 426 23.79 5.31 -8.67
N GLY A 427 22.48 5.32 -8.45
CA GLY A 427 21.76 6.46 -7.87
C GLY A 427 22.27 6.82 -6.47
N ALA A 428 22.51 5.82 -5.62
CA ALA A 428 22.89 6.05 -4.22
C ALA A 428 24.26 6.74 -4.09
N ARG A 429 25.26 6.33 -4.88
CA ARG A 429 26.58 6.99 -4.91
C ARG A 429 26.52 8.45 -5.34
N ASN A 430 25.59 8.80 -6.25
CA ASN A 430 25.42 10.18 -6.71
C ASN A 430 24.81 11.07 -5.63
N ILE A 431 23.96 10.52 -4.75
CA ILE A 431 23.49 11.23 -3.56
C ILE A 431 24.64 11.45 -2.56
N TYR A 432 25.39 10.40 -2.23
CA TYR A 432 26.50 10.52 -1.27
C TYR A 432 27.63 11.43 -1.75
N SER A 433 27.87 11.50 -3.06
CA SER A 433 28.87 12.39 -3.66
C SER A 433 28.38 13.84 -3.77
N GLY A 434 27.11 14.12 -3.44
CA GLY A 434 26.53 15.47 -3.52
C GLY A 434 26.16 15.91 -4.94
N ASN A 435 26.17 15.01 -5.92
CA ASN A 435 25.75 15.31 -7.30
C ASN A 435 24.23 15.52 -7.39
N CYS A 436 23.48 14.80 -6.56
CA CYS A 436 22.02 14.84 -6.50
C CYS A 436 21.54 14.94 -5.05
N GLY A 437 20.46 15.69 -4.82
CA GLY A 437 19.79 15.73 -3.50
C GLY A 437 18.64 14.74 -3.37
N ALA A 438 18.15 14.21 -4.50
CA ALA A 438 17.14 13.17 -4.56
C ALA A 438 17.41 12.23 -5.73
N MET A 439 16.80 11.04 -5.72
CA MET A 439 16.83 10.11 -6.85
C MET A 439 15.48 9.45 -7.07
N ILE A 440 15.22 8.97 -8.28
CA ILE A 440 14.01 8.22 -8.62
C ILE A 440 14.40 6.75 -8.83
N LEU A 441 13.84 5.87 -8.00
CA LEU A 441 14.10 4.42 -8.06
C LEU A 441 12.78 3.64 -8.06
N SER A 442 12.82 2.44 -8.64
CA SER A 442 11.69 1.51 -8.56
C SER A 442 11.62 0.83 -7.19
N GLN A 443 10.44 0.33 -6.81
CA GLN A 443 10.26 -0.36 -5.53
C GLN A 443 11.27 -1.49 -5.32
N THR A 444 11.48 -2.34 -6.33
CA THR A 444 12.44 -3.45 -6.23
C THR A 444 13.87 -2.94 -5.99
N LEU A 445 14.26 -1.83 -6.62
CA LEU A 445 15.57 -1.21 -6.39
C LEU A 445 15.71 -0.61 -4.99
N ILE A 446 14.63 -0.04 -4.45
CA ILE A 446 14.59 0.47 -3.06
C ILE A 446 14.75 -0.69 -2.07
N ASP A 447 14.06 -1.82 -2.30
CA ASP A 447 14.18 -2.99 -1.43
C ASP A 447 15.61 -3.57 -1.47
N MET A 448 16.24 -3.61 -2.66
CA MET A 448 17.64 -4.02 -2.82
C MET A 448 18.64 -3.03 -2.19
N LEU A 449 18.37 -1.73 -2.28
CA LEU A 449 19.13 -0.67 -1.60
C LEU A 449 19.07 -0.88 -0.09
N HIS A 450 17.87 -1.07 0.46
CA HIS A 450 17.64 -1.31 1.89
C HIS A 450 18.13 -2.68 2.38
N ALA A 451 18.27 -3.66 1.49
CA ALA A 451 18.95 -4.93 1.77
C ALA A 451 20.48 -4.78 1.81
N GLY A 452 21.05 -3.64 1.42
CA GLY A 452 22.49 -3.40 1.39
C GLY A 452 23.19 -3.96 0.15
N LEU A 453 22.45 -4.40 -0.87
CA LEU A 453 23.05 -4.97 -2.09
C LEU A 453 23.79 -3.92 -2.93
N PHE A 454 23.32 -2.66 -2.91
CA PHE A 454 23.97 -1.57 -3.65
C PHE A 454 25.36 -1.30 -3.06
N GLN A 455 25.43 -1.17 -1.74
CA GLN A 455 26.69 -1.08 -1.04
C GLN A 455 27.61 -2.28 -1.33
N GLU A 456 27.10 -3.51 -1.23
CA GLU A 456 27.93 -4.70 -1.45
C GLU A 456 28.56 -4.69 -2.86
N ARG A 457 27.77 -4.31 -3.87
CA ARG A 457 28.24 -4.12 -5.24
C ARG A 457 29.29 -3.02 -5.33
N ASP A 458 29.04 -1.84 -4.77
CA ASP A 458 29.98 -0.71 -4.79
C ASP A 458 31.32 -1.12 -4.16
N CYS A 459 31.30 -1.82 -3.02
CA CYS A 459 32.53 -2.25 -2.35
C CYS A 459 33.25 -3.39 -3.08
N ARG A 460 32.52 -4.24 -3.80
CA ARG A 460 33.11 -5.22 -4.70
C ARG A 460 33.78 -4.57 -5.90
N ASP A 461 33.14 -3.57 -6.50
CA ASP A 461 33.68 -2.83 -7.65
C ASP A 461 34.93 -2.02 -7.27
N LEU A 462 34.95 -1.46 -6.05
CA LEU A 462 36.12 -0.83 -5.46
C LEU A 462 37.27 -1.84 -5.27
N ALA A 463 36.98 -3.03 -4.72
CA ALA A 463 37.97 -4.08 -4.55
C ALA A 463 38.52 -4.60 -5.89
N ALA A 464 37.72 -4.54 -6.96
CA ALA A 464 38.11 -4.83 -8.32
C ALA A 464 38.89 -3.68 -9.01
N GLY A 465 38.98 -2.50 -8.38
CA GLY A 465 39.65 -1.32 -8.94
C GLY A 465 38.87 -0.64 -10.07
N LEU A 466 37.56 -0.89 -10.17
CA LEU A 466 36.69 -0.29 -11.19
C LEU A 466 36.26 1.13 -10.81
N ILE A 467 36.19 1.43 -9.51
CA ILE A 467 35.79 2.72 -8.95
C ILE A 467 36.75 3.15 -7.84
N THR A 468 36.78 4.44 -7.53
CA THR A 468 37.64 5.01 -6.49
C THR A 468 37.00 4.92 -5.10
N GLN A 469 37.82 5.02 -4.04
CA GLN A 469 37.35 5.01 -2.65
C GLN A 469 36.36 6.15 -2.36
N GLU A 470 36.58 7.32 -2.98
CA GLU A 470 35.75 8.51 -2.84
C GLU A 470 34.38 8.34 -3.49
N GLU A 471 34.26 7.54 -4.55
CA GLU A 471 32.99 7.26 -5.24
C GLU A 471 32.21 6.12 -4.59
N ALA A 472 32.90 5.09 -4.11
CA ALA A 472 32.26 3.91 -3.52
C ALA A 472 31.59 4.22 -2.17
N HIS A 473 32.14 5.19 -1.43
CA HIS A 473 31.75 5.52 -0.04
C HIS A 473 31.70 4.28 0.86
N CYS A 474 32.57 3.30 0.61
CA CYS A 474 32.69 2.09 1.43
C CYS A 474 33.37 2.35 2.78
N THR A 475 33.76 3.59 3.06
CA THR A 475 34.37 3.98 4.32
C THR A 475 33.39 3.80 5.48
N THR A 476 33.93 3.36 6.60
CA THR A 476 33.17 3.19 7.82
C THR A 476 32.74 4.53 8.40
N ASP A 477 31.59 4.56 9.08
CA ASP A 477 31.24 5.67 9.97
C ASP A 477 32.34 5.90 11.02
N SER A 478 32.25 6.98 11.81
CA SER A 478 33.18 7.29 12.90
C SER A 478 33.30 6.19 13.97
N ARG A 479 32.47 5.13 13.90
CA ARG A 479 32.44 3.97 14.81
C ARG A 479 32.92 2.67 14.14
N GLY A 480 33.33 2.68 12.88
CA GLY A 480 33.80 1.48 12.17
C GLY A 480 32.70 0.68 11.47
N ASN A 481 31.47 1.19 11.36
CA ASN A 481 30.38 0.49 10.68
C ASN A 481 30.34 0.81 9.18
N PRO A 482 30.06 -0.18 8.31
CA PRO A 482 29.91 0.02 6.88
C PRO A 482 28.84 1.07 6.54
N ARG A 483 28.97 1.76 5.38
CA ARG A 483 27.93 2.64 4.80
C ARG A 483 26.54 2.02 4.97
N ASN A 484 25.57 2.81 5.41
CA ASN A 484 24.23 2.32 5.64
C ASN A 484 23.24 3.11 4.78
N ASP A 485 22.74 2.45 3.75
CA ASP A 485 21.79 3.02 2.79
C ASP A 485 20.37 3.18 3.38
N CYS A 486 20.12 2.72 4.60
CA CYS A 486 18.85 2.91 5.31
C CYS A 486 18.51 4.36 5.65
N LYS A 487 19.44 5.29 5.45
CA LYS A 487 19.15 6.73 5.56
C LYS A 487 18.46 7.28 4.31
N LEU A 488 18.46 6.55 3.21
CA LEU A 488 17.78 6.95 1.98
C LEU A 488 16.38 6.34 2.03
N ASP A 489 15.35 7.16 2.22
CA ASP A 489 13.98 6.68 2.30
C ASP A 489 13.12 7.24 1.17
N ARG A 490 12.09 6.48 0.81
CA ARG A 490 11.12 6.91 -0.19
C ARG A 490 10.16 7.94 0.42
N VAL A 491 9.84 8.96 -0.34
CA VAL A 491 8.92 10.04 0.06
C VAL A 491 7.89 10.30 -1.03
N GLY A 492 6.71 10.73 -0.61
CA GLY A 492 5.59 11.04 -1.51
C GLY A 492 4.91 9.81 -2.12
N ASP A 493 4.07 10.08 -3.13
CA ASP A 493 3.31 9.07 -3.85
C ASP A 493 4.10 8.48 -5.04
N ILE A 494 3.51 7.49 -5.70
CA ILE A 494 4.03 6.91 -6.95
C ILE A 494 4.16 8.01 -8.01
N LEU A 495 5.37 8.21 -8.51
CA LEU A 495 5.66 9.21 -9.55
C LEU A 495 5.35 8.68 -10.95
N LEU A 496 5.64 7.40 -11.18
CA LEU A 496 5.49 6.75 -12.46
C LEU A 496 5.27 5.24 -12.25
N ALA A 497 4.36 4.66 -13.02
CA ALA A 497 4.18 3.22 -13.11
C ALA A 497 4.49 2.78 -14.54
N ILE A 498 5.46 1.89 -14.71
CA ILE A 498 5.84 1.38 -16.03
C ILE A 498 5.52 -0.11 -16.10
N PRO A 499 4.68 -0.55 -17.04
CA PRO A 499 4.40 -1.96 -17.22
C PRO A 499 5.63 -2.72 -17.72
N VAL A 500 5.81 -3.93 -17.20
CA VAL A 500 6.81 -4.90 -17.64
C VAL A 500 6.13 -5.99 -18.45
N ALA A 501 6.64 -6.23 -19.66
CA ALA A 501 6.09 -7.21 -20.58
C ALA A 501 7.19 -7.74 -21.52
N PHE A 502 6.96 -8.91 -22.10
CA PHE A 502 7.88 -9.50 -23.07
C PHE A 502 7.57 -9.03 -24.49
N PRO A 503 8.57 -8.62 -25.29
CA PRO A 503 8.37 -8.43 -26.72
C PRO A 503 8.15 -9.80 -27.39
N LEU A 504 7.14 -9.90 -28.24
CA LEU A 504 6.72 -11.11 -28.94
C LEU A 504 6.75 -10.90 -30.45
N SER A 505 7.22 -11.91 -31.19
CA SER A 505 7.15 -11.90 -32.65
C SER A 505 5.70 -11.98 -33.12
N GLN A 506 5.43 -11.47 -34.33
CA GLN A 506 4.07 -11.44 -34.86
C GLN A 506 3.39 -12.82 -34.92
N ARG A 507 4.19 -13.85 -35.19
CA ARG A 507 3.75 -15.25 -35.18
C ARG A 507 3.46 -15.76 -33.77
N ALA A 508 4.24 -15.34 -32.79
CA ALA A 508 4.14 -15.88 -31.43
C ALA A 508 3.12 -15.15 -30.55
N PHE A 509 2.79 -13.91 -30.94
CA PHE A 509 1.99 -12.98 -30.15
C PHE A 509 0.66 -13.56 -29.67
N ARG A 510 -0.17 -14.10 -30.56
CA ARG A 510 -1.54 -14.52 -30.20
C ARG A 510 -1.54 -15.67 -29.19
N SER A 511 -0.78 -16.74 -29.46
CA SER A 511 -0.76 -17.92 -28.58
C SER A 511 -0.04 -17.65 -27.27
N LEU A 512 1.11 -16.96 -27.29
CA LEU A 512 1.85 -16.63 -26.06
C LEU A 512 1.11 -15.62 -25.20
N SER A 513 0.47 -14.60 -25.79
CA SER A 513 -0.33 -13.64 -25.02
C SER A 513 -1.49 -14.32 -24.31
N TYR A 514 -2.18 -15.24 -24.99
CA TYR A 514 -3.21 -16.05 -24.34
C TYR A 514 -2.64 -16.94 -23.24
N ALA A 515 -1.55 -17.67 -23.53
CA ALA A 515 -0.93 -18.57 -22.56
C ALA A 515 -0.50 -17.84 -21.29
N LEU A 516 0.16 -16.68 -21.43
CA LEU A 516 0.56 -15.83 -20.31
C LEU A 516 -0.65 -15.28 -19.57
N THR A 517 -1.69 -14.80 -20.27
CA THR A 517 -2.94 -14.33 -19.62
C THR A 517 -3.60 -15.44 -18.81
N ALA A 518 -3.68 -16.65 -19.38
CA ALA A 518 -4.25 -17.82 -18.73
C ALA A 518 -3.40 -18.26 -17.53
N GLY A 519 -2.07 -18.16 -17.62
CA GLY A 519 -1.16 -18.45 -16.52
C GLY A 519 -1.27 -17.45 -15.38
N LEU A 520 -1.32 -16.15 -15.70
CA LEU A 520 -1.57 -15.07 -14.74
C LEU A 520 -2.90 -15.28 -14.01
N ALA A 521 -3.98 -15.58 -14.75
CA ALA A 521 -5.30 -15.84 -14.17
C ALA A 521 -5.34 -17.06 -13.24
N ARG A 522 -4.41 -18.01 -13.40
CA ARG A 522 -4.24 -19.19 -12.53
C ARG A 522 -3.35 -18.92 -11.30
N GLY A 523 -2.78 -17.72 -11.18
CA GLY A 523 -1.86 -17.38 -10.09
C GLY A 523 -0.43 -17.86 -10.30
N MET A 524 -0.07 -18.34 -11.49
CA MET A 524 1.28 -18.91 -11.77
C MET A 524 2.41 -17.92 -11.48
N LEU A 525 2.20 -16.62 -11.69
CA LEU A 525 3.22 -15.62 -11.34
C LEU A 525 3.46 -15.55 -9.83
N GLN A 526 2.41 -15.64 -9.02
CA GLN A 526 2.54 -15.61 -7.56
C GLN A 526 3.19 -16.88 -7.03
N ASP A 527 2.93 -18.02 -7.66
CA ASP A 527 3.62 -19.27 -7.37
C ASP A 527 5.11 -19.17 -7.73
N ALA A 528 5.42 -18.60 -8.90
CA ALA A 528 6.78 -18.37 -9.34
C ALA A 528 7.52 -17.36 -8.45
N ILE A 529 6.87 -16.29 -7.97
CA ILE A 529 7.46 -15.36 -6.99
C ILE A 529 7.78 -16.11 -5.69
N ARG A 530 6.85 -16.89 -5.14
CA ARG A 530 7.06 -17.69 -3.92
C ARG A 530 8.19 -18.71 -4.07
N ALA A 531 8.26 -19.40 -5.21
CA ALA A 531 9.34 -20.34 -5.51
C ALA A 531 10.72 -19.66 -5.63
N ASN A 532 10.75 -18.34 -5.87
CA ASN A 532 11.93 -17.52 -6.03
C ASN A 532 12.07 -16.47 -4.91
N GLU A 533 11.48 -16.69 -3.73
CA GLU A 533 11.50 -15.72 -2.63
C GLU A 533 12.93 -15.30 -2.26
N PHE A 534 13.89 -16.22 -2.32
CA PHE A 534 15.31 -15.95 -2.08
C PHE A 534 15.95 -14.91 -3.01
N ALA A 535 15.36 -14.68 -4.19
CA ALA A 535 15.83 -13.67 -5.14
C ALA A 535 15.38 -12.26 -4.75
N PHE A 536 14.36 -12.14 -3.89
CA PHE A 536 13.79 -10.88 -3.40
C PHE A 536 14.29 -10.66 -1.97
N PRO A 537 15.42 -9.96 -1.77
CA PRO A 537 15.97 -9.78 -0.44
C PRO A 537 15.03 -8.95 0.43
N ALA A 538 14.83 -9.37 1.68
CA ALA A 538 14.14 -8.55 2.65
C ALA A 538 15.01 -7.32 2.98
N PRO A 539 14.42 -6.12 3.15
CA PRO A 539 15.17 -4.95 3.56
C PRO A 539 15.82 -5.19 4.93
N ASN A 540 17.13 -4.97 5.02
CA ASN A 540 17.92 -5.06 6.26
C ASN A 540 17.77 -3.80 7.13
N CYS A 541 17.16 -2.75 6.56
CA CYS A 541 16.74 -1.60 7.31
C CYS A 541 15.65 -2.02 8.29
N GLU A 542 16.03 -2.14 9.57
CA GLU A 542 15.08 -2.04 10.67
C GLU A 542 14.25 -0.80 10.35
N LYS A 543 12.94 -0.97 10.12
CA LYS A 543 12.08 0.15 9.80
C LYS A 543 12.26 1.15 10.94
N ILE A 544 13.01 2.22 10.69
CA ILE A 544 13.22 3.30 11.65
C ILE A 544 11.86 3.94 12.03
N LEU A 545 10.82 3.62 11.24
CA LEU A 545 9.40 3.88 11.43
C LEU A 545 8.62 2.73 12.09
N GLU A 546 9.23 1.90 12.93
CA GLU A 546 8.53 1.35 14.07
C GLU A 546 9.48 1.37 15.26
N ARG A 547 9.55 2.52 15.94
CA ARG A 547 9.83 2.48 17.36
C ARG A 547 8.77 1.56 17.96
N SER A 548 9.13 0.29 18.14
CA SER A 548 8.22 -0.72 18.63
C SER A 548 7.55 -0.15 19.87
N SER A 549 6.29 -0.48 20.06
CA SER A 549 5.48 -0.11 21.24
C SER A 549 6.10 -0.50 22.60
N LEU A 550 7.32 -1.05 22.60
CA LEU A 550 8.13 -1.49 23.74
C LEU A 550 9.24 -0.50 24.13
N ASP A 551 9.53 0.51 23.32
CA ASP A 551 10.52 1.54 23.63
C ASP A 551 9.93 2.50 24.67
N GLY A 552 10.16 2.20 25.94
CA GLY A 552 9.69 3.00 27.07
C GLY A 552 10.12 4.47 27.01
N LEU A 553 9.46 5.31 27.81
CA LEU A 553 9.73 6.75 27.89
C LEU A 553 11.23 6.99 28.16
N GLN A 554 11.93 7.64 27.23
CA GLN A 554 13.36 7.93 27.42
C GLN A 554 13.54 9.07 28.43
N ALA A 555 14.70 9.11 29.10
CA ALA A 555 15.06 10.24 29.97
C ALA A 555 14.96 11.59 29.22
N GLY A 556 15.29 11.61 27.93
CA GLY A 556 15.15 12.78 27.06
C GLY A 556 13.72 13.28 26.89
N ASP A 557 12.72 12.40 27.01
CA ASP A 557 11.30 12.75 26.90
C ASP A 557 10.75 13.32 28.23
N MET A 558 11.42 13.09 29.36
CA MET A 558 11.08 13.65 30.69
C MET A 558 11.83 14.95 31.04
N VAL A 559 12.79 15.41 30.24
CA VAL A 559 13.62 16.58 30.58
C VAL A 559 12.76 17.84 30.80
N GLY A 560 11.74 18.07 29.97
CA GLY A 560 10.88 19.24 30.09
C GLY A 560 10.13 19.30 31.43
N THR A 561 9.52 18.18 31.85
CA THR A 561 8.77 18.11 33.13
C THR A 561 9.69 18.23 34.35
N ILE A 562 10.88 17.61 34.29
CA ILE A 562 11.90 17.74 35.35
C ILE A 562 12.34 19.21 35.49
N MET A 563 12.64 19.89 34.37
CA MET A 563 13.09 21.29 34.40
C MET A 563 12.04 22.25 34.95
N ILE A 564 10.77 22.10 34.54
CA ILE A 564 9.66 22.91 35.06
C ILE A 564 9.51 22.70 36.57
N SER A 565 9.62 21.45 37.04
CA SER A 565 9.49 21.11 38.46
C SER A 565 10.62 21.73 39.30
N VAL A 566 11.86 21.63 38.82
CA VAL A 566 13.03 22.26 39.48
C VAL A 566 12.89 23.78 39.53
N PHE A 567 12.37 24.39 38.46
CA PHE A 567 12.13 25.84 38.42
C PHE A 567 11.09 26.29 39.45
N ILE A 568 9.95 25.60 39.55
CA ILE A 568 8.90 25.91 40.54
C ILE A 568 9.42 25.72 41.97
N LEU A 569 10.16 24.63 42.23
CA LEU A 569 10.81 24.41 43.53
C LEU A 569 11.81 25.51 43.88
N GLY A 570 12.59 25.97 42.88
CA GLY A 570 13.52 27.09 43.04
C GLY A 570 12.82 28.39 43.45
N ILE A 571 11.68 28.71 42.83
CA ILE A 571 10.84 29.85 43.23
C ILE A 571 10.34 29.67 44.67
N GLY A 572 9.88 28.47 45.04
CA GLY A 572 9.42 28.18 46.40
C GLY A 572 10.51 28.42 47.46
N VAL A 573 11.73 27.95 47.20
CA VAL A 573 12.89 28.20 48.08
C VAL A 573 13.24 29.68 48.15
N ALA A 574 13.22 30.39 47.02
CA ALA A 574 13.48 31.83 46.97
C ALA A 574 12.43 32.63 47.77
N CYS A 575 11.15 32.27 47.67
CA CYS A 575 10.07 32.87 48.45
C CYS A 575 10.25 32.60 49.96
N CYS A 576 10.63 31.37 50.35
CA CYS A 576 10.89 31.02 51.74
C CYS A 576 12.10 31.78 52.32
N ALA A 577 13.18 31.88 51.55
CA ALA A 577 14.35 32.69 51.91
C ALA A 577 13.97 34.17 52.02
N GLY A 578 13.19 34.70 51.08
CA GLY A 578 12.68 36.07 51.08
C GLY A 578 11.82 36.37 52.32
N GLN A 579 10.91 35.48 52.71
CA GLN A 579 10.12 35.61 53.93
C GLN A 579 10.98 35.57 55.19
N THR A 580 11.99 34.70 55.22
CA THR A 580 12.92 34.59 56.36
C THR A 580 13.78 35.85 56.50
N VAL A 581 14.23 36.41 55.37
CA VAL A 581 14.97 37.67 55.31
C VAL A 581 14.08 38.86 55.68
N ALA A 582 12.84 38.91 55.18
CA ALA A 582 11.86 39.94 55.54
C ALA A 582 11.54 39.93 57.05
N LYS A 583 11.32 38.75 57.64
CA LYS A 583 11.13 38.59 59.10
C LYS A 583 12.35 39.03 59.92
N ARG A 584 13.56 38.88 59.38
CA ARG A 584 14.80 39.37 60.03
C ARG A 584 15.03 40.87 59.85
N LEU A 585 14.62 41.44 58.72
CA LEU A 585 14.81 42.86 58.41
C LEU A 585 13.71 43.75 59.02
N TRP A 586 12.55 43.20 59.35
CA TRP A 586 11.43 43.95 59.93
C TRP A 586 10.82 43.26 61.17
N PRO A 587 11.56 43.19 62.30
CA PRO A 587 11.11 42.49 63.50
C PRO A 587 10.00 43.19 64.32
N GLU A 588 9.60 44.42 64.00
CA GLU A 588 8.67 45.21 64.83
C GLU A 588 7.36 45.54 64.09
N ALA A 589 6.30 44.76 64.37
CA ALA A 589 4.90 45.16 64.15
C ALA A 589 3.84 44.38 64.97
N GLU A 590 4.20 43.42 65.84
CA GLU A 590 3.23 42.63 66.63
C GLU A 590 3.27 42.91 68.15
N ALA A 591 3.81 44.06 68.58
CA ALA A 591 3.95 44.41 69.99
C ALA A 591 2.87 45.38 70.55
N SER A 592 1.73 45.59 69.89
CA SER A 592 0.70 46.50 70.45
C SER A 592 -0.75 46.10 70.17
N GLU A 593 -1.26 45.13 70.93
CA GLU A 593 -2.64 45.15 71.44
C GLU A 593 -2.70 44.32 72.75
N HIS A 594 -3.00 45.01 73.85
CA HIS A 594 -3.11 44.59 75.27
C HIS A 594 -4.51 45.07 75.75
N PRO A 595 -5.06 44.80 76.97
CA PRO A 595 -5.09 43.66 77.90
C PRO A 595 -6.55 43.35 78.40
N ASP A 596 -6.67 42.61 79.52
CA ASP A 596 -7.84 42.38 80.42
C ASP A 596 -8.80 41.20 80.07
N ALA A 597 -9.28 40.33 80.97
CA ALA A 597 -9.10 40.09 82.40
C ALA A 597 -9.64 38.68 82.77
N ASN A 598 -9.14 38.14 83.90
CA ASN A 598 -9.65 36.97 84.64
C ASN A 598 -11.19 36.92 84.79
N GLU A 599 -11.80 35.73 84.64
CA GLU A 599 -12.81 35.27 85.61
C GLU A 599 -13.06 33.73 85.61
N LYS A 600 -12.92 33.16 86.81
CA LYS A 600 -13.51 31.91 87.36
C LYS A 600 -12.93 30.53 87.00
N ALA A 601 -12.10 30.08 87.95
CA ALA A 601 -12.03 28.71 88.42
C ALA A 601 -13.38 28.23 89.00
N THR A 602 -13.75 26.97 88.74
CA THR A 602 -14.53 26.17 89.69
C THR A 602 -14.06 24.72 89.60
N ILE A 603 -13.70 24.19 90.77
CA ILE A 603 -13.19 22.86 91.08
C ILE A 603 -14.39 21.90 91.22
N SER A 604 -14.27 20.66 90.75
CA SER A 604 -14.82 19.52 91.49
C SER A 604 -14.00 18.25 91.24
N GLU A 605 -13.56 17.66 92.34
CA GLU A 605 -12.80 16.42 92.51
C GLU A 605 -13.50 15.15 92.01
N ALA A 606 -12.72 14.12 91.64
CA ALA A 606 -12.85 12.75 92.18
C ALA A 606 -11.68 11.84 91.72
N GLU A 607 -11.39 10.84 92.55
CA GLU A 607 -10.19 9.99 92.72
C GLU A 607 -9.81 8.95 91.62
N PRO A 608 -8.58 8.38 91.69
CA PRO A 608 -8.09 7.18 90.96
C PRO A 608 -8.37 5.89 91.82
N PRO A 609 -7.86 4.65 91.57
CA PRO A 609 -6.83 4.16 90.63
C PRO A 609 -7.10 2.76 89.98
N ASP A 610 -6.07 2.29 89.26
CA ASP A 610 -5.62 0.89 89.11
C ASP A 610 -6.15 -0.10 88.05
N ALA A 611 -5.13 -0.72 87.42
CA ALA A 611 -4.98 -2.13 87.06
C ALA A 611 -5.40 -2.66 85.66
N LYS A 612 -4.33 -3.08 84.95
CA LYS A 612 -4.13 -4.34 84.18
C LYS A 612 -5.13 -4.68 83.07
N GLU A 613 -4.61 -4.94 81.87
CA GLU A 613 -4.51 -6.32 81.33
C GLU A 613 -3.66 -6.38 80.06
N GLU A 614 -2.82 -7.42 79.98
CA GLU A 614 -2.02 -7.83 78.83
C GLU A 614 -2.91 -8.34 77.68
N ALA A 615 -2.48 -8.17 76.42
CA ALA A 615 -2.59 -9.23 75.41
C ALA A 615 -1.80 -8.90 74.12
N THR A 616 -0.69 -9.61 74.00
CA THR A 616 -0.02 -10.10 72.79
C THR A 616 -0.95 -10.43 71.61
N ILE A 617 -0.53 -10.07 70.39
CA ILE A 617 -0.89 -10.79 69.16
C ILE A 617 0.41 -11.16 68.43
N SER A 618 0.77 -12.44 68.53
CA SER A 618 1.75 -13.13 67.68
C SER A 618 1.00 -13.98 66.64
N GLU A 619 1.46 -13.88 65.40
CA GLU A 619 1.45 -14.87 64.31
C GLU A 619 0.45 -16.03 64.32
N ALA A 620 -0.35 -16.12 63.25
CA ALA A 620 -0.71 -17.39 62.64
C ALA A 620 -0.81 -17.26 61.10
N LYS A 621 -0.29 -18.31 60.47
CA LYS A 621 0.07 -18.51 59.06
C LYS A 621 -1.10 -19.00 58.19
N HIS A 622 -1.06 -18.62 56.90
CA HIS A 622 -1.53 -19.32 55.68
C HIS A 622 -3.05 -19.45 55.36
N PRO A 623 -3.45 -19.72 54.08
CA PRO A 623 -2.78 -19.52 52.77
C PRO A 623 -3.66 -18.90 51.66
N ASN A 624 -2.98 -18.51 50.58
CA ASN A 624 -3.38 -18.29 49.17
C ASN A 624 -4.84 -18.54 48.75
N ALA A 625 -5.49 -17.48 48.26
CA ALA A 625 -6.74 -17.54 47.48
C ALA A 625 -6.83 -16.41 46.42
N TYR A 626 -5.74 -16.11 45.71
CA TYR A 626 -5.70 -15.07 44.67
C TYR A 626 -5.28 -15.57 43.28
N GLU A 627 -5.18 -16.89 43.06
CA GLU A 627 -4.73 -17.47 41.79
C GLU A 627 -5.86 -18.04 40.90
N GLU A 628 -7.13 -17.93 41.31
CA GLU A 628 -8.26 -18.53 40.56
C GLU A 628 -9.16 -17.53 39.80
N LEU A 629 -8.89 -16.21 39.83
CA LEU A 629 -9.73 -15.22 39.12
C LEU A 629 -9.19 -14.78 37.75
N MET A 630 -7.96 -15.17 37.37
CA MET A 630 -7.30 -14.70 36.15
C MET A 630 -7.34 -15.70 34.98
N ILE A 631 -7.97 -16.87 35.13
CA ILE A 631 -8.08 -17.89 34.06
C ILE A 631 -9.47 -17.89 33.36
N SER A 632 -10.44 -17.14 33.87
CA SER A 632 -11.82 -17.13 33.33
C SER A 632 -12.07 -16.14 32.16
N GLN A 633 -11.13 -15.23 31.85
CA GLN A 633 -11.31 -14.22 30.79
C GLN A 633 -10.60 -14.55 29.47
N ALA A 634 -9.86 -15.67 29.39
CA ALA A 634 -9.08 -16.03 28.20
C ALA A 634 -9.79 -16.97 27.21
N GLU A 635 -11.03 -17.43 27.48
CA GLU A 635 -11.71 -18.45 26.66
C GLU A 635 -12.92 -17.96 25.86
N VAL A 636 -13.17 -16.65 25.78
CA VAL A 636 -14.31 -16.07 25.02
C VAL A 636 -13.90 -15.40 23.69
N ILE A 637 -12.59 -15.29 23.38
CA ILE A 637 -12.08 -14.68 22.12
C ILE A 637 -11.58 -15.75 21.12
N ARG A 638 -12.05 -17.01 21.23
CA ARG A 638 -11.72 -18.07 20.26
C ARG A 638 -12.89 -18.61 19.45
N THR A 639 -14.05 -17.96 19.52
CA THR A 639 -15.24 -18.32 18.72
C THR A 639 -16.06 -17.09 18.35
N VAL A 640 -15.50 -16.25 17.47
CA VAL A 640 -16.20 -15.47 16.43
C VAL A 640 -15.26 -15.35 15.24
#